data_AF-A0AAD4SBK9-F1
#
_entry.id   AF-A0AAD4SBK9-F1
#
_cell.length_a   1.000
_cell.length_b   1.000
_cell.length_c   1.000
_cell.angle_alpha   90.00
_cell.angle_beta   90.00
_cell.angle_gamma   90.00
#
_symmetry.space_group_name_H-M   'P 1'
#
loop_
_entity.id
_entity.type
_entity.pdbx_description
1 polymer ?
#
loop_
_entity_poly.entity_id
_entity_poly.type
_entity_poly.pdbx_seq_one_letter_code
_entity_poly.pdbx_strand_id
1 'polypeptide(L)'
;MIPSKRSLASSSSSSPHFTVFFPLLHYLIFFSKSIPTVNSQINVWPKPRILSWPYPQANLLSPSFKIIFPYPNHKHLSPAIQRYHNLIHSEHYNPIIIQHPNVINITTTSSSHPPLEILTLTITDLNSPLQHGVDESYDLTIPTVGSANLTSKTVWGAMRGLETFSQLVWSGGGGGDSLLFVGTGLYVSDWPIFGHRGVLLDTSRNYYGVEDIIRTIGAMSANKLNVFHWHITDSHSFPLVLPSEPELARKGSYGPKMQYSVADVRKIVEIGFQHGVRVLPEIDMPGHTGSWAEAYPEIVTCTNMFWQPAGTTWEDRLASEPGTGQLNPLNPKTYEVTHNVLKDIATLFPEDFFHGGADEVVSGCWKTDPMVQHFVSNGGTFSQLLEIFINSTLPYITSLNHTNVVYWEDVLLDQNVKVDPSFLPKDSVIFQTWNSGPNNTKLIVSAGYRAIVSSSDFYYLDCGHGGFVGNDSRYDKQNGDDSGSPFNYNNGNGGSWCSPFKTWQRIYDYDITHGLTENEAKLVLGGEVALWSEQADPSVLDARIWPRASAMAETLWSGNRDETGKKRYAEATNRLNEWRDEFLVAKYDYPSGKAHLDEIQEESGSKSALNPDKWIKFELQDTARVNHNSHLFRFSFDPSTKLGFDVASCILTRAPVGLDDNGKTEYVLRS
;
A
#
# COMPACT_ATOMS: atom_id res chain seq x y z
N MET A 1 -19.16 -48.68 -38.14
CA MET A 1 -20.32 -49.21 -38.90
C MET A 1 -21.52 -48.31 -38.63
N ILE A 2 -21.98 -47.62 -39.67
CA ILE A 2 -23.29 -46.96 -39.80
C ILE A 2 -24.24 -48.05 -40.35
N PRO A 3 -25.51 -48.20 -39.87
CA PRO A 3 -26.69 -47.45 -40.39
C PRO A 3 -27.78 -47.20 -39.32
N SER A 4 -28.87 -46.45 -39.50
CA SER A 4 -29.35 -45.44 -40.46
C SER A 4 -30.64 -44.80 -39.87
N LYS A 5 -30.97 -43.59 -40.35
CA LYS A 5 -32.06 -42.67 -39.96
C LYS A 5 -33.51 -43.10 -40.30
N ARG A 6 -34.46 -42.42 -39.60
CA ARG A 6 -35.78 -41.83 -40.00
C ARG A 6 -36.95 -42.33 -39.11
N SER A 7 -37.98 -41.58 -38.70
CA SER A 7 -38.39 -40.16 -38.77
C SER A 7 -39.82 -40.02 -38.17
N LEU A 8 -40.05 -38.98 -37.34
CA LEU A 8 -41.31 -38.21 -37.07
C LEU A 8 -42.55 -38.88 -36.40
N ALA A 9 -42.99 -38.35 -35.24
CA ALA A 9 -44.13 -37.39 -35.09
C ALA A 9 -44.80 -37.39 -33.69
N SER A 10 -44.80 -36.19 -33.08
CA SER A 10 -45.81 -35.51 -32.23
C SER A 10 -46.80 -36.27 -31.30
N SER A 11 -46.82 -35.82 -30.03
CA SER A 11 -47.94 -35.13 -29.34
C SER A 11 -48.38 -35.67 -27.97
N SER A 12 -48.49 -34.71 -27.05
CA SER A 12 -49.35 -34.59 -25.85
C SER A 12 -49.28 -35.65 -24.74
N SER A 13 -48.60 -35.30 -23.65
CA SER A 13 -48.80 -35.84 -22.31
C SER A 13 -49.81 -34.97 -21.53
N SER A 14 -50.79 -35.62 -20.92
CA SER A 14 -51.75 -35.03 -19.98
C SER A 14 -51.74 -35.85 -18.69
N SER A 15 -51.40 -35.22 -17.56
CA SER A 15 -51.65 -35.76 -16.23
C SER A 15 -51.67 -34.62 -15.19
N PRO A 16 -52.42 -34.77 -14.09
CA PRO A 16 -53.36 -33.74 -13.63
C PRO A 16 -52.87 -32.87 -12.46
N HIS A 17 -53.63 -31.80 -12.28
CA HIS A 17 -53.53 -30.72 -11.29
C HIS A 17 -53.48 -31.19 -9.83
N PHE A 18 -52.53 -30.64 -9.09
CA PHE A 18 -52.62 -30.41 -7.64
C PHE A 18 -52.73 -28.91 -7.39
N THR A 19 -53.81 -28.50 -6.74
CA THR A 19 -54.12 -27.11 -6.39
C THR A 19 -53.59 -26.83 -4.98
N VAL A 20 -52.63 -25.92 -4.85
CA VAL A 20 -52.22 -25.36 -3.54
C VAL A 20 -52.42 -23.84 -3.61
N PHE A 21 -53.27 -23.35 -2.71
CA PHE A 21 -53.60 -21.94 -2.51
C PHE A 21 -52.40 -21.15 -1.95
N PHE A 22 -52.05 -20.03 -2.59
CA PHE A 22 -51.24 -18.95 -2.01
C PHE A 22 -52.08 -17.67 -1.99
N PRO A 23 -52.12 -16.90 -0.88
CA PRO A 23 -52.90 -15.67 -0.81
C PRO A 23 -52.21 -14.53 -1.56
N LEU A 24 -52.95 -13.86 -2.45
CA LEU A 24 -52.54 -12.64 -3.14
C LEU A 24 -52.37 -11.49 -2.13
N LEU A 25 -51.14 -11.03 -1.90
CA LEU A 25 -50.89 -9.70 -1.33
C LEU A 25 -50.64 -8.73 -2.49
N HIS A 26 -51.53 -7.75 -2.64
CA HIS A 26 -51.46 -6.72 -3.68
C HIS A 26 -50.26 -5.78 -3.44
N TYR A 27 -49.24 -5.84 -4.30
CA TYR A 27 -48.23 -4.79 -4.42
C TYR A 27 -48.75 -3.70 -5.36
N LEU A 28 -49.13 -2.56 -4.79
CA LEU A 28 -49.34 -1.31 -5.52
C LEU A 28 -47.97 -0.78 -5.98
N ILE A 29 -47.66 -0.95 -7.27
CA ILE A 29 -46.50 -0.35 -7.91
C ILE A 29 -46.81 1.13 -8.16
N PHE A 30 -46.31 2.01 -7.30
CA PHE A 30 -46.21 3.43 -7.59
C PHE A 30 -45.03 3.66 -8.55
N PHE A 31 -45.32 3.95 -9.81
CA PHE A 31 -44.34 4.56 -10.72
C PHE A 31 -44.08 6.01 -10.27
N SER A 32 -43.11 6.23 -9.39
CA SER A 32 -42.53 7.56 -9.20
C SER A 32 -41.58 7.86 -10.35
N LYS A 33 -41.87 8.92 -11.11
CA LYS A 33 -40.95 9.47 -12.12
C LYS A 33 -39.57 9.67 -11.49
N SER A 34 -38.56 9.01 -12.05
CA SER A 34 -37.16 9.16 -11.71
C SER A 34 -36.73 10.60 -11.97
N ILE A 35 -36.62 11.37 -10.90
CA ILE A 35 -35.88 12.64 -10.87
C ILE A 35 -34.39 12.26 -11.05
N PRO A 36 -33.62 12.95 -11.90
CA PRO A 36 -32.18 12.69 -11.96
C PRO A 36 -31.58 13.06 -10.61
N THR A 37 -31.10 12.06 -9.88
CA THR A 37 -30.36 12.25 -8.63
C THR A 37 -29.06 12.97 -8.96
N VAL A 38 -28.99 14.25 -8.60
CA VAL A 38 -27.70 14.91 -8.41
C VAL A 38 -27.08 14.21 -7.19
N ASN A 39 -26.17 13.28 -7.45
CA ASN A 39 -25.55 12.44 -6.43
C ASN A 39 -24.54 13.30 -5.66
N SER A 40 -24.99 14.02 -4.62
CA SER A 40 -24.13 14.75 -3.71
C SER A 40 -23.41 13.77 -2.79
N GLN A 41 -22.27 13.27 -3.24
CA GLN A 41 -21.54 12.20 -2.58
C GLN A 41 -20.42 12.80 -1.70
N ILE A 42 -20.41 12.47 -0.41
CA ILE A 42 -19.21 12.61 0.43
C ILE A 42 -18.21 11.55 -0.01
N ASN A 43 -16.96 11.96 -0.20
CA ASN A 43 -15.91 11.04 -0.61
C ASN A 43 -15.29 10.39 0.62
N VAL A 44 -15.43 9.06 0.70
CA VAL A 44 -14.82 8.23 1.75
C VAL A 44 -13.82 7.30 1.09
N TRP A 45 -12.67 7.10 1.74
CA TRP A 45 -11.60 6.21 1.29
C TRP A 45 -11.12 5.25 2.40
N PRO A 46 -11.06 3.93 2.16
CA PRO A 46 -11.72 3.20 1.08
C PRO A 46 -13.23 3.43 1.03
N LYS A 47 -13.84 3.35 -0.16
CA LYS A 47 -15.28 3.36 -0.34
C LYS A 47 -15.94 2.24 0.48
N PRO A 48 -16.89 2.54 1.37
CA PRO A 48 -17.61 1.51 2.10
C PRO A 48 -18.42 0.61 1.17
N ARG A 49 -18.61 -0.64 1.59
CA ARG A 49 -19.45 -1.59 0.84
C ARG A 49 -20.91 -1.18 0.76
N ILE A 50 -21.46 -0.64 1.85
CA ILE A 50 -22.80 -0.06 1.90
C ILE A 50 -22.70 1.30 2.55
N LEU A 51 -23.05 2.36 1.80
CA LEU A 51 -23.25 3.72 2.31
C LEU A 51 -24.58 4.22 1.77
N SER A 52 -25.50 4.55 2.68
CA SER A 52 -26.80 5.13 2.35
C SER A 52 -26.89 6.54 2.91
N TRP A 53 -27.14 7.51 2.03
CA TRP A 53 -27.35 8.91 2.41
C TRP A 53 -28.46 9.53 1.54
N PRO A 54 -29.72 9.11 1.73
CA PRO A 54 -30.81 9.44 0.82
C PRO A 54 -31.16 10.93 0.80
N TYR A 55 -30.89 11.63 1.91
CA TYR A 55 -31.13 13.07 2.06
C TYR A 55 -29.88 13.73 2.62
N PRO A 56 -28.91 14.11 1.77
CA PRO A 56 -27.63 14.65 2.23
C PRO A 56 -27.76 15.91 3.10
N GLN A 57 -27.38 15.77 4.37
CA GLN A 57 -27.52 16.76 5.43
C GLN A 57 -26.27 16.80 6.30
N ALA A 58 -25.91 17.98 6.79
CA ALA A 58 -24.81 18.15 7.73
C ALA A 58 -25.24 18.95 8.94
N ASN A 59 -24.85 18.48 10.13
CA ASN A 59 -25.01 19.22 11.37
C ASN A 59 -23.64 19.70 11.85
N LEU A 60 -23.66 20.74 12.70
CA LEU A 60 -22.47 21.10 13.47
C LEU A 60 -22.02 19.93 14.33
N LEU A 61 -20.72 19.73 14.45
CA LEU A 61 -20.14 18.89 15.49
C LEU A 61 -19.96 19.75 16.74
N SER A 62 -20.45 19.29 17.89
CA SER A 62 -20.32 20.04 19.13
C SER A 62 -18.84 20.23 19.52
N PRO A 63 -18.43 21.42 19.99
CA PRO A 63 -17.10 21.58 20.61
C PRO A 63 -16.87 20.66 21.81
N SER A 64 -17.95 20.18 22.45
CA SER A 64 -17.92 19.22 23.56
C SER A 64 -18.15 17.77 23.11
N PHE A 65 -17.99 17.47 21.82
CA PHE A 65 -18.20 16.13 21.26
C PHE A 65 -17.41 15.06 22.00
N LYS A 66 -18.06 13.92 22.26
CA LYS A 66 -17.48 12.78 22.98
C LYS A 66 -17.71 11.48 22.24
N ILE A 67 -16.67 10.64 22.25
CA ILE A 67 -16.76 9.24 21.90
C ILE A 67 -16.95 8.45 23.20
N ILE A 68 -18.12 7.85 23.38
CA ILE A 68 -18.48 7.10 24.58
C ILE A 68 -18.21 5.62 24.35
N PHE A 69 -17.32 5.07 25.16
CA PHE A 69 -17.01 3.64 25.20
C PHE A 69 -17.06 3.15 26.65
N PRO A 70 -17.86 2.10 26.97
CA PRO A 70 -18.05 1.64 28.35
C PRO A 70 -16.79 1.10 29.06
N TYR A 71 -15.72 0.81 28.32
CA TYR A 71 -14.49 0.20 28.86
C TYR A 71 -13.27 1.11 28.63
N PRO A 72 -13.17 2.25 29.32
CA PRO A 72 -12.18 3.29 29.04
C PRO A 72 -10.71 2.87 29.22
N ASN A 73 -10.44 1.72 29.86
CA ASN A 73 -9.09 1.20 30.09
C ASN A 73 -8.70 0.05 29.13
N HIS A 74 -9.42 -0.13 28.02
CA HIS A 74 -9.06 -1.17 27.06
C HIS A 74 -7.70 -0.86 26.40
N LYS A 75 -6.78 -1.83 26.46
CA LYS A 75 -5.36 -1.66 26.08
C LYS A 75 -5.16 -0.99 24.71
N HIS A 76 -5.88 -1.44 23.68
CA HIS A 76 -5.66 -0.99 22.29
C HIS A 76 -6.71 0.01 21.78
N LEU A 77 -8.00 -0.27 22.03
CA LEU A 77 -9.09 0.61 21.59
C LEU A 77 -9.14 1.97 22.29
N SER A 78 -8.78 2.09 23.58
CA SER A 78 -8.80 3.38 24.26
C SER A 78 -7.78 4.39 23.69
N PRO A 79 -6.51 4.01 23.43
CA PRO A 79 -5.59 4.87 22.68
C PRO A 79 -6.11 5.23 21.28
N ALA A 80 -6.75 4.30 20.57
CA ALA A 80 -7.34 4.57 19.26
C ALA A 80 -8.48 5.60 19.34
N ILE A 81 -9.37 5.48 20.33
CA ILE A 81 -10.44 6.46 20.58
C ILE A 81 -9.86 7.84 20.85
N GLN A 82 -8.82 7.93 21.70
CA GLN A 82 -8.17 9.21 21.97
C GLN A 82 -7.53 9.81 20.72
N ARG A 83 -6.86 8.98 19.90
CA ARG A 83 -6.30 9.41 18.61
C ARG A 83 -7.38 9.97 17.69
N TYR A 84 -8.48 9.26 17.50
CA TYR A 84 -9.58 9.73 16.64
C TYR A 84 -10.29 10.97 17.22
N HIS A 85 -10.43 11.05 18.55
CA HIS A 85 -10.93 12.25 19.21
C HIS A 85 -10.06 13.46 18.87
N ASN A 86 -8.73 13.34 19.04
CA ASN A 86 -7.80 14.40 18.68
C ASN A 86 -7.88 14.76 17.20
N LEU A 87 -7.87 13.74 16.32
CA LEU A 87 -7.93 13.90 14.86
C LEU A 87 -9.16 14.70 14.41
N ILE A 88 -10.33 14.37 14.97
CA ILE A 88 -11.59 15.04 14.68
C ILE A 88 -11.55 16.50 15.15
N HIS A 89 -11.01 16.77 16.34
CA HIS A 89 -10.94 18.13 16.87
C HIS A 89 -9.87 19.01 16.19
N SER A 90 -8.84 18.40 15.62
CA SER A 90 -7.84 19.09 14.79
C SER A 90 -8.19 19.11 13.30
N GLU A 91 -9.42 18.75 12.93
CA GLU A 91 -9.81 18.70 11.52
C GLU A 91 -9.86 20.12 10.92
N HIS A 92 -9.18 20.27 9.79
CA HIS A 92 -9.06 21.54 9.07
C HIS A 92 -9.31 21.38 7.56
N TYR A 93 -9.53 20.14 7.09
CA TYR A 93 -9.86 19.85 5.72
C TYR A 93 -11.23 20.44 5.35
N ASN A 94 -11.28 21.13 4.21
CA ASN A 94 -12.49 21.69 3.64
C ASN A 94 -12.79 21.01 2.30
N PRO A 95 -13.76 20.06 2.25
CA PRO A 95 -14.07 19.24 1.10
C PRO A 95 -14.38 20.03 -0.16
N ILE A 96 -13.71 19.69 -1.25
CA ILE A 96 -13.84 20.40 -2.54
C ILE A 96 -15.26 20.25 -3.10
N ILE A 97 -15.86 19.07 -2.97
CA ILE A 97 -17.19 18.76 -3.55
C ILE A 97 -18.34 19.47 -2.79
N ILE A 98 -18.16 19.69 -1.48
CA ILE A 98 -19.21 20.23 -0.59
C ILE A 98 -19.36 21.76 -0.73
N GLN A 99 -18.40 22.44 -1.37
CA GLN A 99 -18.42 23.91 -1.55
C GLN A 99 -19.45 24.43 -2.56
N HIS A 100 -20.19 23.55 -3.25
CA HIS A 100 -21.26 23.98 -4.13
C HIS A 100 -22.58 24.16 -3.34
N PRO A 101 -23.19 25.37 -3.34
CA PRO A 101 -24.28 25.77 -2.42
C PRO A 101 -25.62 25.02 -2.58
N ASN A 102 -25.67 23.97 -3.40
CA ASN A 102 -26.85 23.14 -3.66
C ASN A 102 -26.61 21.64 -3.39
N VAL A 103 -25.47 21.26 -2.77
CA VAL A 103 -25.03 19.86 -2.66
C VAL A 103 -25.41 19.22 -1.31
N ILE A 104 -25.27 19.96 -0.20
CA ILE A 104 -25.63 19.47 1.15
C ILE A 104 -26.42 20.56 1.87
N ASN A 105 -27.53 20.17 2.52
CA ASN A 105 -28.24 21.06 3.43
C ASN A 105 -27.44 21.22 4.72
N ILE A 106 -26.71 22.33 4.84
CA ILE A 106 -25.96 22.70 6.04
C ILE A 106 -26.88 23.48 6.97
N THR A 107 -27.22 22.89 8.12
CA THR A 107 -28.03 23.55 9.15
C THR A 107 -27.13 24.15 10.23
N THR A 108 -27.05 25.47 10.30
CA THR A 108 -26.10 26.19 11.18
C THR A 108 -26.59 26.46 12.60
N THR A 109 -27.88 26.29 12.90
CA THR A 109 -28.49 26.00 14.22
C THR A 109 -29.99 26.23 14.09
N SER A 110 -30.80 25.20 14.30
CA SER A 110 -32.25 25.33 14.53
C SER A 110 -32.66 24.32 15.59
N SER A 111 -33.76 24.56 16.32
CA SER A 111 -34.28 23.62 17.32
C SER A 111 -34.59 22.22 16.75
N SER A 112 -34.68 22.09 15.42
CA SER A 112 -34.91 20.83 14.72
C SER A 112 -33.64 20.08 14.30
N HIS A 113 -32.45 20.70 14.35
CA HIS A 113 -31.16 20.09 13.93
C HIS A 113 -30.02 20.51 14.88
N PRO A 114 -29.97 19.93 16.10
CA PRO A 114 -28.94 20.26 17.08
C PRO A 114 -27.55 19.72 16.67
N PRO A 115 -26.46 20.33 17.16
CA PRO A 115 -25.12 19.79 16.95
C PRO A 115 -24.99 18.33 17.43
N LEU A 116 -24.18 17.52 16.73
CA LEU A 116 -23.87 16.16 17.16
C LEU A 116 -22.93 16.20 18.37
N GLU A 117 -23.37 15.66 19.50
CA GLU A 117 -22.61 15.68 20.75
C GLU A 117 -21.92 14.35 21.08
N ILE A 118 -22.46 13.22 20.62
CA ILE A 118 -22.06 11.90 21.11
C ILE A 118 -21.98 10.90 19.95
N LEU A 119 -20.87 10.16 19.91
CA LEU A 119 -20.74 8.88 19.22
C LEU A 119 -20.62 7.77 20.26
N THR A 120 -21.55 6.82 20.28
CA THR A 120 -21.51 5.67 21.19
C THR A 120 -20.91 4.45 20.51
N LEU A 121 -19.99 3.76 21.18
CA LEU A 121 -19.36 2.53 20.69
C LEU A 121 -19.95 1.31 21.41
N THR A 122 -20.43 0.35 20.62
CA THR A 122 -20.95 -0.93 21.10
C THR A 122 -20.16 -2.08 20.47
N ILE A 123 -19.38 -2.81 21.27
CA ILE A 123 -18.55 -3.92 20.82
C ILE A 123 -18.98 -5.19 21.54
N THR A 124 -19.24 -6.27 20.79
CA THR A 124 -19.72 -7.54 21.38
C THR A 124 -18.61 -8.43 21.94
N ASP A 125 -17.40 -8.35 21.37
CA ASP A 125 -16.23 -9.11 21.80
C ASP A 125 -15.00 -8.19 21.94
N LEU A 126 -14.57 -8.01 23.19
CA LEU A 126 -13.42 -7.18 23.55
C LEU A 126 -12.09 -7.93 23.56
N ASN A 127 -12.12 -9.27 23.44
CA ASN A 127 -10.95 -10.11 23.72
C ASN A 127 -10.39 -10.81 22.49
N SER A 128 -11.08 -10.75 21.34
CA SER A 128 -10.58 -11.29 20.07
C SER A 128 -9.18 -10.74 19.74
N PRO A 129 -8.15 -11.59 19.59
CA PRO A 129 -6.81 -11.14 19.24
C PRO A 129 -6.78 -10.58 17.82
N LEU A 130 -5.87 -9.64 17.56
CA LEU A 130 -5.62 -9.17 16.19
C LEU A 130 -4.78 -10.22 15.47
N GLN A 131 -5.44 -11.13 14.77
CA GLN A 131 -4.84 -12.19 13.97
C GLN A 131 -5.52 -12.26 12.60
N HIS A 132 -4.93 -12.99 11.65
CA HIS A 132 -5.55 -13.18 10.35
C HIS A 132 -6.98 -13.77 10.48
N GLY A 133 -7.94 -13.20 9.76
CA GLY A 133 -9.34 -13.63 9.78
C GLY A 133 -10.18 -13.10 10.94
N VAL A 134 -9.63 -12.24 11.81
CA VAL A 134 -10.43 -11.53 12.82
C VAL A 134 -11.51 -10.68 12.15
N ASP A 135 -12.68 -10.59 12.78
CA ASP A 135 -13.83 -9.85 12.22
C ASP A 135 -13.60 -8.34 12.32
N GLU A 136 -13.40 -7.70 11.16
CA GLU A 136 -13.18 -6.26 11.02
C GLU A 136 -14.46 -5.49 10.59
N SER A 137 -15.63 -6.13 10.64
CA SER A 137 -16.89 -5.51 10.22
C SER A 137 -17.42 -4.49 11.24
N TYR A 138 -18.14 -3.49 10.73
CA TYR A 138 -18.81 -2.48 11.55
C TYR A 138 -20.06 -1.92 10.88
N ASP A 139 -20.95 -1.38 11.70
CA ASP A 139 -22.08 -0.55 11.28
C ASP A 139 -21.99 0.82 11.96
N LEU A 140 -22.12 1.89 11.18
CA LEU A 140 -22.14 3.27 11.65
C LEU A 140 -23.45 3.93 11.25
N THR A 141 -24.18 4.46 12.25
CA THR A 141 -25.39 5.23 12.03
C THR A 141 -25.21 6.64 12.58
N ILE A 142 -25.43 7.65 11.75
CA ILE A 142 -25.44 9.06 12.17
C ILE A 142 -26.83 9.62 11.85
N PRO A 143 -27.76 9.66 12.83
CA PRO A 143 -29.11 10.18 12.58
C PRO A 143 -29.07 11.69 12.39
N THR A 144 -30.11 12.25 11.75
CA THR A 144 -30.29 13.71 11.62
C THR A 144 -30.41 14.41 12.97
N VAL A 145 -30.96 13.72 13.98
CA VAL A 145 -31.13 14.22 15.35
C VAL A 145 -30.80 13.09 16.33
N GLY A 146 -30.06 13.42 17.39
CA GLY A 146 -29.69 12.49 18.45
C GLY A 146 -28.20 12.10 18.39
N SER A 147 -27.88 10.95 18.97
CA SER A 147 -26.50 10.45 19.06
C SER A 147 -26.16 9.51 17.90
N ALA A 148 -24.91 9.56 17.44
CA ALA A 148 -24.37 8.59 16.51
C ALA A 148 -24.04 7.28 17.24
N ASN A 149 -24.09 6.17 16.51
CA ASN A 149 -23.78 4.84 17.04
C ASN A 149 -22.86 4.07 16.09
N LEU A 150 -21.80 3.50 16.65
CA LEU A 150 -20.87 2.61 15.97
C LEU A 150 -20.91 1.24 16.66
N THR A 151 -21.42 0.24 15.95
CA THR A 151 -21.47 -1.15 16.42
C THR A 151 -20.47 -1.99 15.65
N SER A 152 -19.82 -2.94 16.33
CA SER A 152 -18.90 -3.88 15.68
C SER A 152 -18.80 -5.17 16.49
N LYS A 153 -18.37 -6.25 15.84
CA LYS A 153 -18.17 -7.51 16.56
C LYS A 153 -16.97 -7.44 17.48
N THR A 154 -15.84 -6.93 16.97
CA THR A 154 -14.57 -6.85 17.67
C THR A 154 -14.08 -5.41 17.78
N VAL A 155 -13.10 -5.16 18.64
CA VAL A 155 -12.44 -3.84 18.76
C VAL A 155 -11.77 -3.38 17.46
N TRP A 156 -11.40 -4.32 16.59
CA TRP A 156 -10.75 -4.01 15.31
C TRP A 156 -11.74 -3.41 14.32
N GLY A 157 -12.96 -3.96 14.24
CA GLY A 157 -14.06 -3.35 13.48
C GLY A 157 -14.41 -1.95 13.98
N ALA A 158 -14.40 -1.72 15.30
CA ALA A 158 -14.59 -0.37 15.86
C ALA A 158 -13.52 0.62 15.37
N MET A 159 -12.25 0.22 15.28
CA MET A 159 -11.21 1.09 14.73
C MET A 159 -11.46 1.44 13.25
N ARG A 160 -11.96 0.49 12.45
CA ARG A 160 -12.33 0.74 11.03
C ARG A 160 -13.51 1.71 10.90
N GLY A 161 -14.48 1.61 11.80
CA GLY A 161 -15.62 2.53 11.83
C GLY A 161 -15.28 3.93 12.34
N LEU A 162 -14.36 4.04 13.31
CA LEU A 162 -13.83 5.33 13.75
C LEU A 162 -13.08 6.05 12.62
N GLU A 163 -12.31 5.31 11.81
CA GLU A 163 -11.67 5.85 10.61
C GLU A 163 -12.70 6.46 9.67
N THR A 164 -13.73 5.69 9.32
CA THR A 164 -14.82 6.17 8.45
C THR A 164 -15.55 7.36 9.06
N PHE A 165 -15.88 7.34 10.36
CA PHE A 165 -16.51 8.49 11.03
C PHE A 165 -15.66 9.75 10.92
N SER A 166 -14.33 9.63 11.07
CA SER A 166 -13.41 10.77 10.97
C SER A 166 -13.43 11.42 9.57
N GLN A 167 -13.66 10.65 8.52
CA GLN A 167 -13.76 11.14 7.13
C GLN A 167 -15.13 11.77 6.83
N LEU A 168 -16.12 11.54 7.70
CA LEU A 168 -17.44 12.18 7.61
C LEU A 168 -17.49 13.52 8.35
N VAL A 169 -16.38 13.94 8.99
CA VAL A 169 -16.22 15.23 9.65
C VAL A 169 -15.36 16.14 8.78
N TRP A 170 -15.75 17.41 8.67
CA TRP A 170 -14.95 18.40 7.93
C TRP A 170 -15.06 19.80 8.52
N SER A 171 -14.13 20.67 8.14
CA SER A 171 -14.12 22.09 8.48
C SER A 171 -14.98 22.92 7.51
N GLY A 172 -15.82 23.81 8.03
CA GLY A 172 -16.65 24.73 7.24
C GLY A 172 -15.89 25.90 6.57
N GLY A 173 -14.58 26.02 6.79
CA GLY A 173 -13.73 27.07 6.23
C GLY A 173 -13.79 28.42 6.98
N GLY A 174 -12.62 29.04 7.16
CA GLY A 174 -12.41 30.33 7.84
C GLY A 174 -11.39 30.21 8.96
N GLY A 175 -10.18 30.75 8.78
CA GLY A 175 -9.09 30.63 9.75
C GLY A 175 -9.45 31.18 11.14
N GLY A 176 -8.95 30.52 12.18
CA GLY A 176 -8.98 30.96 13.58
C GLY A 176 -9.99 30.24 14.48
N ASP A 177 -11.22 30.02 14.01
CA ASP A 177 -12.32 29.34 14.73
C ASP A 177 -13.23 28.60 13.72
N SER A 178 -12.67 27.61 13.01
CA SER A 178 -13.47 26.87 12.03
C SER A 178 -14.49 25.95 12.72
N LEU A 179 -15.77 26.15 12.43
CA LEU A 179 -16.83 25.22 12.84
C LEU A 179 -16.63 23.88 12.12
N LEU A 180 -16.74 22.80 12.89
CA LEU A 180 -16.73 21.44 12.36
C LEU A 180 -18.15 21.00 12.01
N PHE A 181 -18.28 20.30 10.90
CA PHE A 181 -19.52 19.71 10.42
C PHE A 181 -19.36 18.20 10.28
N VAL A 182 -20.47 17.49 10.39
CA VAL A 182 -20.53 16.04 10.21
C VAL A 182 -21.73 15.66 9.35
N GLY A 183 -21.55 14.71 8.45
CA GLY A 183 -22.63 14.15 7.66
C GLY A 183 -23.65 13.43 8.56
N THR A 184 -24.94 13.75 8.43
CA THR A 184 -26.04 13.17 9.22
C THR A 184 -27.16 12.66 8.33
N GLY A 185 -28.04 11.82 8.89
CA GLY A 185 -29.05 11.11 8.11
C GLY A 185 -28.45 9.99 7.24
N LEU A 186 -27.32 9.43 7.67
CA LEU A 186 -26.57 8.41 6.93
C LEU A 186 -26.40 7.11 7.72
N TYR A 187 -26.21 6.04 6.97
CA TYR A 187 -25.90 4.70 7.48
C TYR A 187 -24.79 4.06 6.64
N VAL A 188 -23.84 3.43 7.32
CA VAL A 188 -22.74 2.66 6.74
C VAL A 188 -22.74 1.26 7.34
N SER A 189 -22.63 0.24 6.48
CA SER A 189 -22.36 -1.16 6.87
C SER A 189 -21.21 -1.66 6.02
N ASP A 190 -20.12 -2.08 6.66
CA ASP A 190 -18.84 -2.20 5.96
C ASP A 190 -17.91 -3.27 6.53
N TRP A 191 -17.14 -3.90 5.65
CA TRP A 191 -16.24 -5.02 5.94
C TRP A 191 -15.28 -5.28 4.77
N PRO A 192 -14.07 -5.83 5.03
CA PRO A 192 -13.11 -6.11 3.98
C PRO A 192 -13.51 -7.33 3.12
N ILE A 193 -13.07 -7.36 1.86
CA ILE A 193 -13.13 -8.55 0.99
C ILE A 193 -12.03 -9.53 1.37
N PHE A 194 -10.80 -9.04 1.59
CA PHE A 194 -9.64 -9.85 1.93
C PHE A 194 -9.14 -9.57 3.34
N GLY A 195 -8.77 -10.63 4.07
CA GLY A 195 -8.29 -10.54 5.46
C GLY A 195 -6.83 -10.10 5.58
N HIS A 196 -6.05 -10.13 4.49
CA HIS A 196 -4.63 -9.75 4.47
C HIS A 196 -4.41 -8.57 3.52
N ARG A 197 -4.13 -7.38 4.05
CA ARG A 197 -4.01 -6.14 3.27
C ARG A 197 -2.77 -5.38 3.72
N GLY A 198 -1.64 -5.63 3.06
CA GLY A 198 -0.34 -5.29 3.63
C GLY A 198 0.52 -4.30 2.86
N VAL A 199 1.52 -3.80 3.57
CA VAL A 199 2.64 -3.03 3.00
C VAL A 199 3.91 -3.69 3.50
N LEU A 200 4.73 -4.16 2.56
CA LEU A 200 6.10 -4.59 2.84
C LEU A 200 7.02 -3.36 2.81
N LEU A 201 7.80 -3.18 3.87
CA LEU A 201 8.89 -2.21 3.94
C LEU A 201 10.22 -2.91 4.22
N ASP A 202 11.14 -2.79 3.27
CA ASP A 202 12.54 -3.18 3.43
C ASP A 202 13.28 -2.11 4.23
N THR A 203 13.77 -2.51 5.41
CA THR A 203 14.58 -1.64 6.27
C THR A 203 16.04 -2.06 6.38
N SER A 204 16.45 -2.97 5.49
CA SER A 204 17.81 -3.50 5.45
C SER A 204 18.66 -2.82 4.39
N ARG A 205 18.16 -2.72 3.15
CA ARG A 205 18.88 -2.03 2.04
C ARG A 205 19.14 -0.56 2.36
N ASN A 206 18.22 0.06 3.08
CA ASN A 206 18.40 1.38 3.70
C ASN A 206 17.64 1.41 5.03
N TYR A 207 18.18 2.16 6.00
CA TYR A 207 17.61 2.24 7.35
C TYR A 207 16.46 3.25 7.42
N TYR A 208 15.42 2.91 8.17
CA TYR A 208 14.29 3.80 8.48
C TYR A 208 14.16 4.03 9.99
N GLY A 209 13.89 5.27 10.40
CA GLY A 209 13.68 5.56 11.81
C GLY A 209 12.41 4.91 12.36
N VAL A 210 12.36 4.67 13.68
CA VAL A 210 11.16 4.15 14.37
C VAL A 210 9.94 5.03 14.10
N GLU A 211 10.11 6.35 14.04
CA GLU A 211 9.03 7.29 13.75
C GLU A 211 8.55 7.20 12.29
N ASP A 212 9.43 6.89 11.33
CA ASP A 212 9.04 6.66 9.93
C ASP A 212 8.14 5.42 9.80
N ILE A 213 8.49 4.34 10.52
CA ILE A 213 7.70 3.11 10.58
C ILE A 213 6.35 3.38 11.25
N ILE A 214 6.33 4.07 12.40
CA ILE A 214 5.09 4.45 13.10
C ILE A 214 4.19 5.32 12.22
N ARG A 215 4.76 6.28 11.49
CA ARG A 215 4.03 7.15 10.57
C ARG A 215 3.45 6.37 9.38
N THR A 216 4.17 5.36 8.90
CA THR A 216 3.66 4.41 7.89
C THR A 216 2.50 3.57 8.44
N ILE A 217 2.60 3.02 9.65
CA ILE A 217 1.51 2.28 10.31
C ILE A 217 0.27 3.16 10.50
N GLY A 218 0.45 4.42 10.90
CA GLY A 218 -0.64 5.39 11.02
C GLY A 218 -1.38 5.58 9.70
N ALA A 219 -0.64 5.70 8.60
CA ALA A 219 -1.19 5.80 7.26
C ALA A 219 -1.89 4.53 6.77
N MET A 220 -1.34 3.37 7.12
CA MET A 220 -1.98 2.09 6.85
C MET A 220 -3.34 1.99 7.54
N SER A 221 -3.43 2.39 8.81
CA SER A 221 -4.69 2.46 9.55
C SER A 221 -5.70 3.38 8.86
N ALA A 222 -5.25 4.55 8.42
CA ALA A 222 -6.08 5.53 7.69
C ALA A 222 -6.71 4.92 6.44
N ASN A 223 -5.97 4.02 5.78
CA ASN A 223 -6.41 3.32 4.57
C ASN A 223 -7.06 1.94 4.87
N LYS A 224 -7.26 1.57 6.14
CA LYS A 224 -7.76 0.25 6.56
C LYS A 224 -6.91 -0.95 6.11
N LEU A 225 -5.63 -0.71 5.82
CA LEU A 225 -4.59 -1.74 5.68
C LEU A 225 -4.28 -2.31 7.07
N ASN A 226 -3.99 -3.61 7.15
CA ASN A 226 -3.93 -4.32 8.43
C ASN A 226 -2.68 -5.19 8.64
N VAL A 227 -1.72 -5.21 7.71
CA VAL A 227 -0.46 -5.96 7.86
C VAL A 227 0.73 -5.09 7.47
N PHE A 228 1.57 -4.74 8.44
CA PHE A 228 2.90 -4.18 8.20
C PHE A 228 3.87 -5.35 8.12
N HIS A 229 4.25 -5.71 6.90
CA HIS A 229 5.26 -6.71 6.63
C HIS A 229 6.61 -6.03 6.71
N TRP A 230 7.37 -6.38 7.74
CA TRP A 230 8.65 -5.77 8.02
C TRP A 230 9.77 -6.69 7.53
N HIS A 231 10.36 -6.34 6.38
CA HIS A 231 11.58 -6.96 5.87
C HIS A 231 12.78 -6.34 6.58
N ILE A 232 13.20 -6.97 7.67
CA ILE A 232 14.08 -6.33 8.66
C ILE A 232 15.55 -6.47 8.27
N THR A 233 15.93 -7.62 7.71
CA THR A 233 17.33 -8.00 7.47
C THR A 233 17.51 -8.49 6.05
N ASP A 234 18.66 -8.17 5.46
CA ASP A 234 19.06 -8.60 4.12
C ASP A 234 20.60 -8.72 4.09
N SER A 235 21.16 -9.04 2.94
CA SER A 235 22.59 -9.02 2.66
C SER A 235 23.26 -7.68 2.96
N HIS A 236 22.53 -6.57 2.81
CA HIS A 236 23.04 -5.22 2.96
C HIS A 236 23.22 -4.80 4.42
N SER A 237 22.27 -5.16 5.31
CA SER A 237 22.43 -4.91 6.74
C SER A 237 21.61 -5.84 7.64
N PHE A 238 22.03 -5.91 8.91
CA PHE A 238 21.30 -6.54 10.00
C PHE A 238 21.03 -5.48 11.07
N PRO A 239 19.91 -4.72 11.01
CA PRO A 239 19.67 -3.62 11.95
C PRO A 239 19.02 -4.08 13.27
N LEU A 240 18.55 -5.31 13.39
CA LEU A 240 17.75 -5.77 14.53
C LEU A 240 18.59 -6.26 15.71
N VAL A 241 18.46 -5.65 16.88
CA VAL A 241 19.19 -6.09 18.08
C VAL A 241 18.50 -7.28 18.73
N LEU A 242 19.19 -8.43 18.72
CA LEU A 242 18.71 -9.69 19.31
C LEU A 242 19.54 -10.05 20.55
N PRO A 243 18.93 -10.25 21.73
CA PRO A 243 19.66 -10.58 22.96
C PRO A 243 20.54 -11.83 22.87
N SER A 244 20.09 -12.86 22.17
CA SER A 244 20.81 -14.13 22.02
C SER A 244 21.94 -14.02 20.98
N GLU A 245 21.83 -13.10 20.02
CA GLU A 245 22.78 -12.90 18.92
C GLU A 245 23.13 -11.41 18.70
N PRO A 246 23.67 -10.69 19.71
CA PRO A 246 23.85 -9.24 19.66
C PRO A 246 24.90 -8.79 18.63
N GLU A 247 25.82 -9.69 18.27
CA GLU A 247 26.89 -9.42 17.32
C GLU A 247 26.36 -9.21 15.89
N LEU A 248 25.23 -9.81 15.53
CA LEU A 248 24.58 -9.63 14.23
C LEU A 248 24.28 -8.14 13.98
N ALA A 249 23.61 -7.46 14.91
CA ALA A 249 23.37 -6.02 14.78
C ALA A 249 24.62 -5.18 14.99
N ARG A 250 25.45 -5.54 15.98
CA ARG A 250 26.63 -4.76 16.34
C ARG A 250 27.60 -4.60 15.17
N LYS A 251 27.69 -5.60 14.30
CA LYS A 251 28.60 -5.60 13.16
C LYS A 251 27.91 -5.51 11.80
N GLY A 252 26.69 -6.04 11.66
CA GLY A 252 25.95 -6.09 10.40
C GLY A 252 25.07 -4.88 10.12
N SER A 253 24.81 -3.99 11.09
CA SER A 253 24.09 -2.73 10.83
C SER A 253 24.99 -1.67 10.19
N TYR A 254 24.40 -0.67 9.53
CA TYR A 254 25.14 0.50 9.01
C TYR A 254 25.82 1.35 10.09
N GLY A 255 25.44 1.16 11.36
CA GLY A 255 26.08 1.79 12.49
C GLY A 255 25.19 1.79 13.73
N PRO A 256 25.73 2.18 14.89
CA PRO A 256 25.05 2.06 16.18
C PRO A 256 23.79 2.95 16.33
N LYS A 257 23.55 3.88 15.41
CA LYS A 257 22.33 4.70 15.36
C LYS A 257 21.26 4.19 14.38
N MET A 258 21.62 3.19 13.59
CA MET A 258 20.77 2.58 12.56
C MET A 258 20.45 1.14 12.98
N GLN A 259 19.92 1.02 14.21
CA GLN A 259 19.57 -0.25 14.82
C GLN A 259 18.20 -0.15 15.49
N TYR A 260 17.45 -1.25 15.44
CA TYR A 260 16.19 -1.43 16.16
C TYR A 260 16.44 -2.19 17.45
N SER A 261 16.31 -1.50 18.58
CA SER A 261 16.41 -2.16 19.89
C SER A 261 15.16 -3.00 20.19
N VAL A 262 15.26 -3.90 21.16
CA VAL A 262 14.10 -4.64 21.71
C VAL A 262 12.97 -3.70 22.15
N ALA A 263 13.31 -2.51 22.66
CA ALA A 263 12.31 -1.53 23.07
C ALA A 263 11.62 -0.89 21.85
N ASP A 264 12.35 -0.64 20.78
CA ASP A 264 11.81 -0.09 19.52
C ASP A 264 10.84 -1.07 18.87
N VAL A 265 11.20 -2.35 18.78
CA VAL A 265 10.33 -3.39 18.23
C VAL A 265 9.04 -3.49 19.04
N ARG A 266 9.13 -3.54 20.38
CA ARG A 266 7.94 -3.56 21.25
C ARG A 266 7.06 -2.33 21.08
N LYS A 267 7.67 -1.15 20.90
CA LYS A 267 6.94 0.09 20.61
C LYS A 267 6.20 0.00 19.28
N ILE A 268 6.87 -0.44 18.22
CA ILE A 268 6.28 -0.60 16.87
C ILE A 268 5.11 -1.60 16.90
N VAL A 269 5.30 -2.77 17.53
CA VAL A 269 4.25 -3.80 17.68
C VAL A 269 3.04 -3.27 18.45
N GLU A 270 3.27 -2.58 19.58
CA GLU A 270 2.16 -2.00 20.37
C GLU A 270 1.42 -0.90 19.61
N ILE A 271 2.15 -0.05 18.88
CA ILE A 271 1.54 0.96 17.99
C ILE A 271 0.75 0.28 16.87
N GLY A 272 1.24 -0.81 16.30
CA GLY A 272 0.51 -1.66 15.37
C GLY A 272 -0.86 -2.05 15.93
N PHE A 273 -0.90 -2.64 17.12
CA PHE A 273 -2.17 -2.99 17.78
C PHE A 273 -3.08 -1.77 18.00
N GLN A 274 -2.54 -0.62 18.42
CA GLN A 274 -3.34 0.60 18.61
C GLN A 274 -3.92 1.16 17.30
N HIS A 275 -3.41 0.71 16.15
CA HIS A 275 -3.85 1.08 14.81
C HIS A 275 -4.58 -0.06 14.08
N GLY A 276 -4.79 -1.20 14.75
CA GLY A 276 -5.37 -2.39 14.12
C GLY A 276 -4.49 -2.93 12.99
N VAL A 277 -3.17 -2.78 13.09
CA VAL A 277 -2.18 -3.24 12.12
C VAL A 277 -1.32 -4.32 12.77
N ARG A 278 -1.34 -5.51 12.17
CA ARG A 278 -0.46 -6.64 12.49
C ARG A 278 0.97 -6.30 12.06
N VAL A 279 1.97 -6.68 12.84
CA VAL A 279 3.38 -6.53 12.45
C VAL A 279 3.94 -7.91 12.15
N LEU A 280 4.09 -8.23 10.86
CA LEU A 280 4.59 -9.48 10.34
C LEU A 280 6.11 -9.36 10.14
N PRO A 281 6.94 -10.04 10.96
CA PRO A 281 8.38 -10.00 10.77
C PRO A 281 8.81 -10.91 9.61
N GLU A 282 9.80 -10.45 8.87
CA GLU A 282 10.59 -11.25 7.94
C GLU A 282 12.05 -11.24 8.33
N ILE A 283 12.62 -12.43 8.39
CA ILE A 283 14.06 -12.68 8.42
C ILE A 283 14.36 -13.58 7.23
N ASP A 284 14.82 -12.98 6.13
CA ASP A 284 15.02 -13.71 4.88
C ASP A 284 16.21 -14.66 4.96
N MET A 285 15.93 -15.96 4.80
CA MET A 285 16.94 -17.02 4.88
C MET A 285 16.53 -18.23 4.02
N PRO A 286 17.48 -18.93 3.37
CA PRO A 286 18.93 -18.79 3.48
C PRO A 286 19.54 -17.83 2.46
N GLY A 287 18.72 -17.28 1.55
CA GLY A 287 19.07 -16.15 0.68
C GLY A 287 19.45 -14.91 1.49
N HIS A 288 19.82 -13.81 0.82
CA HIS A 288 19.80 -12.48 1.43
C HIS A 288 20.48 -12.34 2.82
N THR A 289 21.60 -13.04 3.04
CA THR A 289 22.24 -13.17 4.37
C THR A 289 23.69 -12.72 4.42
N GLY A 290 24.16 -11.96 3.42
CA GLY A 290 25.49 -11.34 3.38
C GLY A 290 25.89 -10.61 4.68
N SER A 291 25.01 -9.81 5.27
CA SER A 291 25.27 -9.05 6.50
C SER A 291 25.58 -9.94 7.72
N TRP A 292 25.14 -11.21 7.71
CA TRP A 292 25.39 -12.14 8.81
C TRP A 292 26.87 -12.50 8.93
N ALA A 293 27.62 -12.45 7.83
CA ALA A 293 29.05 -12.78 7.82
C ALA A 293 29.91 -11.79 8.58
N GLU A 294 29.42 -10.58 8.86
CA GLU A 294 30.12 -9.63 9.73
C GLU A 294 30.25 -10.20 11.16
N ALA A 295 29.23 -10.93 11.62
CA ALA A 295 29.25 -11.62 12.91
C ALA A 295 29.80 -13.05 12.82
N TYR A 296 29.32 -13.82 11.84
CA TYR A 296 29.54 -15.25 11.69
C TYR A 296 29.99 -15.58 10.25
N PRO A 297 31.22 -15.22 9.85
CA PRO A 297 31.70 -15.45 8.49
C PRO A 297 31.73 -16.93 8.10
N GLU A 298 31.81 -17.85 9.07
CA GLU A 298 31.88 -19.29 8.85
C GLU A 298 30.56 -19.95 8.42
N ILE A 299 29.42 -19.28 8.63
CA ILE A 299 28.09 -19.83 8.28
C ILE A 299 27.55 -19.31 6.95
N VAL A 300 28.22 -18.35 6.31
CA VAL A 300 27.75 -17.71 5.08
C VAL A 300 28.72 -18.00 3.93
N THR A 301 28.19 -18.42 2.79
CA THR A 301 28.96 -18.67 1.56
C THR A 301 29.05 -17.43 0.68
N CYS A 302 30.03 -17.40 -0.21
CA CYS A 302 30.26 -16.37 -1.24
C CYS A 302 30.34 -14.91 -0.75
N THR A 303 30.53 -14.66 0.55
CA THR A 303 30.57 -13.29 1.08
C THR A 303 31.79 -12.52 0.60
N ASN A 304 31.63 -11.20 0.46
CA ASN A 304 32.64 -10.30 -0.09
C ASN A 304 33.14 -10.68 -1.50
N MET A 305 32.36 -11.46 -2.26
CA MET A 305 32.64 -11.76 -3.65
C MET A 305 31.88 -10.79 -4.56
N PHE A 306 32.39 -10.60 -5.79
CA PHE A 306 31.67 -9.80 -6.77
C PHE A 306 30.44 -10.58 -7.26
N TRP A 307 29.25 -10.00 -7.10
CA TRP A 307 27.95 -10.66 -7.33
C TRP A 307 27.77 -11.27 -8.72
N GLN A 308 28.38 -10.70 -9.75
CA GLN A 308 28.39 -11.26 -11.10
C GLN A 308 29.82 -11.24 -11.69
N PRO A 309 30.66 -12.27 -11.40
CA PRO A 309 32.06 -12.26 -11.82
C PRO A 309 32.23 -12.10 -13.34
N ALA A 310 33.28 -11.39 -13.76
CA ALA A 310 33.52 -11.14 -15.18
C ALA A 310 33.62 -12.44 -15.99
N GLY A 311 32.91 -12.52 -17.11
CA GLY A 311 32.89 -13.71 -17.97
C GLY A 311 31.94 -14.83 -17.52
N THR A 312 31.14 -14.62 -16.46
CA THR A 312 30.06 -15.52 -16.07
C THR A 312 28.75 -15.17 -16.78
N THR A 313 27.90 -16.17 -17.02
CA THR A 313 26.52 -15.94 -17.47
C THR A 313 25.62 -15.64 -16.27
N TRP A 314 24.36 -15.23 -16.50
CA TRP A 314 23.42 -14.93 -15.42
C TRP A 314 23.14 -16.16 -14.54
N GLU A 315 23.21 -17.36 -15.10
CA GLU A 315 23.02 -18.63 -14.40
C GLU A 315 24.16 -18.95 -13.42
N ASP A 316 25.36 -18.42 -13.67
CA ASP A 316 26.55 -18.62 -12.85
C ASP A 316 26.87 -17.41 -11.94
N ARG A 317 25.94 -16.44 -11.85
CA ARG A 317 26.04 -15.33 -10.89
C ARG A 317 26.08 -15.85 -9.44
N LEU A 318 26.58 -15.03 -8.54
CA LEU A 318 26.62 -15.33 -7.10
C LEU A 318 25.44 -14.72 -6.33
N ALA A 319 24.83 -13.66 -6.85
CA ALA A 319 23.60 -13.06 -6.31
C ALA A 319 22.83 -12.35 -7.44
N SER A 320 21.55 -12.02 -7.24
CA SER A 320 20.77 -11.20 -8.18
C SER A 320 21.10 -9.70 -8.09
N GLU A 321 21.79 -9.28 -7.04
CA GLU A 321 22.22 -7.90 -6.78
C GLU A 321 23.58 -7.83 -6.05
N PRO A 322 24.24 -6.66 -5.96
CA PRO A 322 25.40 -6.48 -5.07
C PRO A 322 25.06 -6.81 -3.62
N GLY A 323 26.02 -7.35 -2.87
CA GLY A 323 25.77 -7.86 -1.51
C GLY A 323 25.65 -9.38 -1.48
N THR A 324 26.69 -10.09 -1.93
CA THR A 324 26.66 -11.56 -1.95
C THR A 324 26.64 -12.16 -0.54
N GLY A 325 25.81 -13.17 -0.34
CA GLY A 325 25.90 -14.05 0.82
C GLY A 325 24.66 -14.91 1.01
N GLN A 326 24.88 -16.21 1.23
CA GLN A 326 23.82 -17.17 1.54
C GLN A 326 24.27 -18.06 2.69
N LEU A 327 23.37 -18.38 3.62
CA LEU A 327 23.68 -19.31 4.70
C LEU A 327 24.05 -20.69 4.13
N ASN A 328 25.03 -21.35 4.73
CA ASN A 328 25.47 -22.70 4.39
C ASN A 328 24.60 -23.74 5.12
N PRO A 329 23.70 -24.49 4.43
CA PRO A 329 22.83 -25.46 5.08
C PRO A 329 23.56 -26.73 5.58
N LEU A 330 24.82 -26.92 5.22
CA LEU A 330 25.62 -28.06 5.69
C LEU A 330 26.41 -27.75 6.95
N ASN A 331 26.54 -26.48 7.34
CA ASN A 331 27.25 -26.09 8.55
C ASN A 331 26.31 -26.17 9.78
N PRO A 332 26.60 -27.01 10.79
CA PRO A 332 25.76 -27.11 12.00
C PRO A 332 25.61 -25.79 12.76
N LYS A 333 26.62 -24.91 12.71
CA LYS A 333 26.59 -23.60 13.38
C LYS A 333 25.53 -22.67 12.78
N THR A 334 25.17 -22.85 11.51
CA THR A 334 24.04 -22.15 10.86
C THR A 334 22.76 -22.35 11.66
N TYR A 335 22.48 -23.57 12.10
CA TYR A 335 21.25 -23.89 12.84
C TYR A 335 21.28 -23.41 14.29
N GLU A 336 22.44 -23.36 14.92
CA GLU A 336 22.57 -22.77 16.26
C GLU A 336 22.19 -21.28 16.23
N VAL A 337 22.78 -20.52 15.30
CA VAL A 337 22.53 -19.06 15.19
C VAL A 337 21.11 -18.80 14.71
N THR A 338 20.63 -19.47 13.66
CA THR A 338 19.27 -19.26 13.14
C THR A 338 18.20 -19.63 14.16
N HIS A 339 18.35 -20.71 14.93
CA HIS A 339 17.40 -21.02 16.01
C HIS A 339 17.39 -19.96 17.11
N ASN A 340 18.56 -19.41 17.49
CA ASN A 340 18.62 -18.31 18.45
C ASN A 340 17.90 -17.06 17.92
N VAL A 341 18.13 -16.70 16.65
CA VAL A 341 17.43 -15.60 15.98
C VAL A 341 15.92 -15.84 16.00
N LEU A 342 15.46 -16.98 15.47
CA LEU A 342 14.03 -17.31 15.38
C LEU A 342 13.33 -17.28 16.75
N LYS A 343 14.00 -17.75 17.80
CA LYS A 343 13.49 -17.72 19.18
C LYS A 343 13.33 -16.29 19.72
N ASP A 344 14.30 -15.43 19.47
CA ASP A 344 14.21 -14.03 19.89
C ASP A 344 13.09 -13.31 19.11
N ILE A 345 12.97 -13.53 17.80
CA ILE A 345 11.87 -12.98 16.98
C ILE A 345 10.52 -13.42 17.53
N ALA A 346 10.32 -14.71 17.80
CA ALA A 346 9.06 -15.21 18.35
C ALA A 346 8.69 -14.61 19.71
N THR A 347 9.68 -14.13 20.46
CA THR A 347 9.44 -13.42 21.73
C THR A 347 9.05 -11.95 21.52
N LEU A 348 9.49 -11.34 20.41
CA LEU A 348 9.26 -9.93 20.11
C LEU A 348 7.97 -9.69 19.32
N PHE A 349 7.56 -10.64 18.49
CA PHE A 349 6.43 -10.52 17.58
C PHE A 349 5.34 -11.55 17.92
N PRO A 350 4.20 -11.13 18.50
CA PRO A 350 3.07 -12.01 18.83
C PRO A 350 2.19 -12.39 17.62
N GLU A 351 2.64 -12.06 16.42
CA GLU A 351 1.97 -12.36 15.16
C GLU A 351 2.02 -13.86 14.88
N ASP A 352 0.90 -14.50 14.51
CA ASP A 352 0.90 -15.94 14.21
C ASP A 352 1.59 -16.25 12.87
N PHE A 353 1.66 -15.28 11.97
CA PHE A 353 2.38 -15.39 10.72
C PHE A 353 3.88 -15.09 10.95
N PHE A 354 4.75 -15.84 10.26
CA PHE A 354 6.19 -15.57 10.22
C PHE A 354 6.67 -15.68 8.78
N HIS A 355 7.32 -14.64 8.25
CA HIS A 355 7.88 -14.71 6.91
C HIS A 355 9.34 -15.21 6.98
N GLY A 356 9.58 -16.40 6.39
CA GLY A 356 10.90 -17.02 6.33
C GLY A 356 11.73 -16.61 5.12
N GLY A 357 11.16 -15.80 4.22
CA GLY A 357 11.81 -15.34 2.99
C GLY A 357 12.06 -16.49 2.02
N ALA A 358 13.35 -16.80 1.81
CA ALA A 358 13.87 -17.85 0.94
C ALA A 358 13.63 -17.58 -0.56
N ASP A 359 13.63 -16.31 -0.97
CA ASP A 359 13.72 -15.94 -2.38
C ASP A 359 15.15 -16.03 -2.90
N GLU A 360 15.26 -16.08 -4.23
CA GLU A 360 16.51 -15.88 -4.97
C GLU A 360 17.73 -16.67 -4.48
N VAL A 361 17.53 -17.91 -4.03
CA VAL A 361 18.64 -18.79 -3.61
C VAL A 361 19.49 -19.17 -4.82
N VAL A 362 20.64 -18.51 -4.98
CA VAL A 362 21.52 -18.67 -6.14
C VAL A 362 22.52 -19.82 -5.94
N SER A 363 22.44 -20.83 -6.80
CA SER A 363 23.36 -21.98 -6.73
C SER A 363 24.84 -21.59 -6.90
N GLY A 364 25.14 -20.53 -7.66
CA GLY A 364 26.49 -20.01 -7.85
C GLY A 364 27.18 -19.63 -6.53
N CYS A 365 26.45 -19.03 -5.60
CA CYS A 365 26.96 -18.70 -4.27
C CYS A 365 27.40 -19.95 -3.50
N TRP A 366 26.53 -20.96 -3.45
CA TRP A 366 26.83 -22.22 -2.76
C TRP A 366 27.96 -23.02 -3.43
N LYS A 367 28.12 -22.92 -4.77
CA LYS A 367 29.25 -23.55 -5.49
C LYS A 367 30.61 -23.05 -5.02
N THR A 368 30.71 -21.90 -4.34
CA THR A 368 31.99 -21.39 -3.84
C THR A 368 32.46 -22.09 -2.56
N ASP A 369 31.56 -22.80 -1.86
CA ASP A 369 31.85 -23.43 -0.57
C ASP A 369 32.38 -24.88 -0.73
N PRO A 370 33.52 -25.23 -0.11
CA PRO A 370 34.11 -26.57 -0.24
C PRO A 370 33.22 -27.70 0.29
N MET A 371 32.43 -27.47 1.34
CA MET A 371 31.53 -28.47 1.91
C MET A 371 30.38 -28.76 0.95
N VAL A 372 29.83 -27.71 0.34
CA VAL A 372 28.79 -27.84 -0.68
C VAL A 372 29.34 -28.51 -1.94
N GLN A 373 30.54 -28.14 -2.41
CA GLN A 373 31.19 -28.82 -3.53
C GLN A 373 31.33 -30.33 -3.26
N HIS A 374 31.74 -30.70 -2.05
CA HIS A 374 31.83 -32.11 -1.65
C HIS A 374 30.45 -32.80 -1.64
N PHE A 375 29.42 -32.15 -1.11
CA PHE A 375 28.05 -32.69 -1.12
C PHE A 375 27.52 -32.94 -2.54
N VAL A 376 27.67 -31.97 -3.44
CA VAL A 376 27.21 -32.07 -4.83
C VAL A 376 28.01 -33.12 -5.61
N SER A 377 29.32 -33.19 -5.42
CA SER A 377 30.16 -34.23 -6.06
C SER A 377 29.83 -35.66 -5.61
N ASN A 378 29.19 -35.82 -4.45
CA ASN A 378 28.66 -37.11 -3.96
C ASN A 378 27.19 -37.35 -4.37
N GLY A 379 26.64 -36.58 -5.31
CA GLY A 379 25.30 -36.78 -5.86
C GLY A 379 24.19 -35.98 -5.18
N GLY A 380 24.53 -35.09 -4.22
CA GLY A 380 23.58 -34.12 -3.68
C GLY A 380 23.22 -33.03 -4.69
N THR A 381 22.10 -32.35 -4.46
CA THR A 381 21.61 -31.26 -5.32
C THR A 381 21.40 -29.96 -4.53
N PHE A 382 21.40 -28.81 -5.19
CA PHE A 382 21.12 -27.53 -4.53
C PHE A 382 19.68 -27.45 -4.00
N SER A 383 18.71 -28.07 -4.68
CA SER A 383 17.34 -28.22 -4.17
C SER A 383 17.32 -28.97 -2.83
N GLN A 384 18.09 -30.07 -2.70
CA GLN A 384 18.22 -30.78 -1.43
C GLN A 384 18.88 -29.93 -0.33
N LEU A 385 19.77 -28.99 -0.66
CA LEU A 385 20.32 -28.07 0.35
C LEU A 385 19.26 -27.13 0.91
N LEU A 386 18.40 -26.59 0.03
CA LEU A 386 17.26 -25.78 0.47
C LEU A 386 16.27 -26.62 1.28
N GLU A 387 15.98 -27.85 0.86
CA GLU A 387 15.16 -28.80 1.62
C GLU A 387 15.71 -29.06 3.03
N ILE A 388 17.03 -29.30 3.18
CA ILE A 388 17.68 -29.48 4.48
C ILE A 388 17.47 -28.23 5.36
N PHE A 389 17.63 -27.03 4.78
CA PHE A 389 17.42 -25.78 5.50
C PHE A 389 15.97 -25.63 5.97
N ILE A 390 15.01 -25.70 5.05
CA ILE A 390 13.58 -25.53 5.34
C ILE A 390 13.07 -26.60 6.30
N ASN A 391 13.48 -27.86 6.13
CA ASN A 391 13.06 -28.95 7.02
C ASN A 391 13.64 -28.83 8.44
N SER A 392 14.70 -28.03 8.64
CA SER A 392 15.19 -27.69 9.98
C SER A 392 14.47 -26.49 10.58
N THR A 393 14.21 -25.44 9.79
CA THR A 393 13.68 -24.17 10.31
C THR A 393 12.16 -24.16 10.41
N LEU A 394 11.42 -24.70 9.43
CA LEU A 394 9.95 -24.70 9.41
C LEU A 394 9.33 -25.39 10.65
N PRO A 395 9.75 -26.61 11.05
CA PRO A 395 9.23 -27.23 12.27
C PRO A 395 9.59 -26.44 13.53
N TYR A 396 10.75 -25.77 13.54
CA TYR A 396 11.16 -24.95 14.66
C TYR A 396 10.30 -23.69 14.81
N ILE A 397 10.07 -22.96 13.71
CA ILE A 397 9.19 -21.77 13.67
C ILE A 397 7.78 -22.13 14.15
N THR A 398 7.21 -23.22 13.62
CA THR A 398 5.86 -23.67 14.01
C THR A 398 5.79 -24.10 15.48
N SER A 399 6.88 -24.61 16.07
CA SER A 399 6.95 -24.92 17.50
C SER A 399 6.96 -23.67 18.41
N LEU A 400 7.24 -22.49 17.86
CA LEU A 400 7.30 -21.21 18.57
C LEU A 400 5.97 -20.42 18.51
N ASN A 401 4.85 -21.10 18.23
CA ASN A 401 3.51 -20.53 18.07
C ASN A 401 3.32 -19.63 16.82
N HIS A 402 4.20 -19.73 15.83
CA HIS A 402 3.97 -19.17 14.49
C HIS A 402 3.44 -20.27 13.57
N THR A 403 2.13 -20.53 13.62
CA THR A 403 1.57 -21.70 12.93
C THR A 403 1.44 -21.51 11.42
N ASN A 404 1.61 -20.27 10.94
CA ASN A 404 1.54 -19.89 9.54
C ASN A 404 2.88 -19.34 9.06
N VAL A 405 3.65 -20.14 8.32
CA VAL A 405 4.95 -19.72 7.77
C VAL A 405 4.77 -19.31 6.32
N VAL A 406 5.17 -18.08 6.02
CA VAL A 406 5.15 -17.51 4.67
C VAL A 406 6.54 -17.66 4.07
N TYR A 407 6.61 -18.11 2.83
CA TYR A 407 7.82 -18.08 2.02
C TYR A 407 7.53 -17.36 0.71
N TRP A 408 8.55 -16.77 0.10
CA TRP A 408 8.46 -16.35 -1.29
C TRP A 408 8.22 -17.56 -2.19
N GLU A 409 7.57 -17.32 -3.33
CA GLU A 409 7.16 -18.39 -4.25
C GLU A 409 8.30 -19.25 -4.80
N ASP A 410 9.53 -18.75 -4.79
CA ASP A 410 10.76 -19.40 -5.24
C ASP A 410 10.94 -20.79 -4.65
N VAL A 411 10.63 -20.94 -3.35
CA VAL A 411 10.67 -22.22 -2.63
C VAL A 411 9.88 -23.32 -3.35
N LEU A 412 8.81 -22.98 -4.06
CA LEU A 412 7.99 -23.92 -4.82
C LEU A 412 8.22 -23.84 -6.34
N LEU A 413 8.38 -22.63 -6.87
CA LEU A 413 8.27 -22.34 -8.29
C LEU A 413 9.60 -22.08 -9.01
N ASP A 414 10.71 -21.89 -8.29
CA ASP A 414 11.99 -21.66 -8.95
C ASP A 414 12.38 -22.85 -9.85
N GLN A 415 13.12 -22.55 -10.91
CA GLN A 415 13.50 -23.53 -11.92
C GLN A 415 14.72 -24.34 -11.51
N ASN A 416 15.60 -23.80 -10.65
CA ASN A 416 16.92 -24.34 -10.35
C ASN A 416 17.02 -24.87 -8.91
N VAL A 417 16.52 -24.12 -7.93
CA VAL A 417 16.61 -24.42 -6.50
C VAL A 417 15.23 -24.25 -5.88
N LYS A 418 14.57 -25.39 -5.61
CA LYS A 418 13.24 -25.42 -5.00
C LYS A 418 13.12 -26.62 -4.06
N VAL A 419 12.02 -26.66 -3.31
CA VAL A 419 11.68 -27.72 -2.37
C VAL A 419 10.57 -28.59 -2.97
N ASP A 420 10.72 -29.91 -2.88
CA ASP A 420 9.65 -30.82 -3.27
C ASP A 420 8.38 -30.56 -2.42
N PRO A 421 7.19 -30.42 -3.05
CA PRO A 421 5.94 -30.12 -2.33
C PRO A 421 5.57 -31.11 -1.22
N SER A 422 6.12 -32.33 -1.22
CA SER A 422 5.90 -33.31 -0.16
C SER A 422 6.52 -32.92 1.19
N PHE A 423 7.47 -31.98 1.21
CA PHE A 423 8.08 -31.43 2.44
C PHE A 423 7.40 -30.15 2.94
N LEU A 424 6.37 -29.68 2.25
CA LEU A 424 5.72 -28.39 2.50
C LEU A 424 4.26 -28.61 2.93
N PRO A 425 3.95 -28.62 4.25
CA PRO A 425 2.60 -28.84 4.73
C PRO A 425 1.66 -27.68 4.35
N LYS A 426 0.62 -27.95 3.56
CA LYS A 426 -0.33 -26.93 3.06
C LYS A 426 -1.08 -26.18 4.16
N ASP A 427 -1.25 -26.80 5.32
CA ASP A 427 -1.94 -26.22 6.46
C ASP A 427 -1.12 -25.14 7.17
N SER A 428 0.22 -25.21 7.12
CA SER A 428 1.12 -24.25 7.76
C SER A 428 1.85 -23.34 6.76
N VAL A 429 2.09 -23.80 5.53
CA VAL A 429 2.85 -23.05 4.51
C VAL A 429 1.92 -22.17 3.66
N ILE A 430 2.34 -20.91 3.48
CA ILE A 430 1.71 -19.91 2.62
C ILE A 430 2.79 -19.40 1.67
N PHE A 431 2.44 -19.13 0.42
CA PHE A 431 3.37 -18.52 -0.54
C PHE A 431 3.02 -17.08 -0.87
N GLN A 432 4.01 -16.20 -0.83
CA GLN A 432 3.90 -14.83 -1.31
C GLN A 432 4.38 -14.76 -2.77
N THR A 433 3.49 -14.33 -3.66
CA THR A 433 3.76 -14.35 -5.11
C THR A 433 4.29 -13.03 -5.59
N TRP A 434 5.37 -13.01 -6.36
CA TRP A 434 5.97 -11.76 -6.85
C TRP A 434 6.31 -11.76 -8.35
N ASN A 435 6.44 -12.91 -9.02
CA ASN A 435 6.67 -12.97 -10.47
C ASN A 435 5.43 -13.37 -11.29
N SER A 436 5.51 -13.10 -12.60
CA SER A 436 4.57 -13.57 -13.63
C SER A 436 3.08 -13.27 -13.39
N GLY A 437 2.77 -12.19 -12.65
CA GLY A 437 1.40 -11.72 -12.44
C GLY A 437 0.44 -12.80 -11.93
N PRO A 438 -0.81 -12.87 -12.45
CA PRO A 438 -1.80 -13.87 -12.06
C PRO A 438 -1.38 -15.32 -12.25
N ASN A 439 -0.39 -15.60 -13.11
CA ASN A 439 -0.03 -16.97 -13.46
C ASN A 439 0.58 -17.72 -12.26
N ASN A 440 1.51 -17.10 -11.53
CA ASN A 440 2.13 -17.77 -10.39
C ASN A 440 1.15 -17.93 -9.23
N THR A 441 0.29 -16.92 -9.00
CA THR A 441 -0.84 -17.06 -8.08
C THR A 441 -1.71 -18.28 -8.44
N LYS A 442 -2.06 -18.45 -9.71
CA LYS A 442 -2.81 -19.61 -10.21
C LYS A 442 -2.07 -20.93 -9.94
N LEU A 443 -0.77 -21.01 -10.21
CA LEU A 443 0.03 -22.22 -9.97
C LEU A 443 0.01 -22.63 -8.49
N ILE A 444 0.22 -21.67 -7.58
CA ILE A 444 0.25 -21.90 -6.13
C ILE A 444 -1.10 -22.39 -5.61
N VAL A 445 -2.20 -21.70 -5.94
CA VAL A 445 -3.53 -22.08 -5.46
C VAL A 445 -4.02 -23.38 -6.12
N SER A 446 -3.63 -23.66 -7.38
CA SER A 446 -3.92 -24.95 -8.04
C SER A 446 -3.19 -26.12 -7.37
N ALA A 447 -2.01 -25.87 -6.81
CA ALA A 447 -1.30 -26.84 -5.97
C ALA A 447 -1.93 -27.00 -4.58
N GLY A 448 -2.92 -26.18 -4.23
CA GLY A 448 -3.69 -26.23 -2.97
C GLY A 448 -3.07 -25.45 -1.82
N TYR A 449 -2.11 -24.56 -2.10
CA TYR A 449 -1.54 -23.66 -1.09
C TYR A 449 -2.31 -22.35 -1.01
N ARG A 450 -2.25 -21.73 0.17
CA ARG A 450 -2.72 -20.36 0.36
C ARG A 450 -1.70 -19.38 -0.22
N ALA A 451 -2.18 -18.25 -0.73
CA ALA A 451 -1.35 -17.25 -1.41
C ALA A 451 -1.58 -15.83 -0.85
N ILE A 452 -0.49 -15.07 -0.75
CA ILE A 452 -0.47 -13.61 -0.58
C ILE A 452 0.06 -13.01 -1.88
N VAL A 453 -0.68 -12.07 -2.49
CA VAL A 453 -0.34 -11.55 -3.82
C VAL A 453 0.47 -10.26 -3.73
N SER A 454 1.67 -10.26 -4.30
CA SER A 454 2.59 -9.12 -4.40
C SER A 454 3.26 -9.01 -5.78
N SER A 455 2.58 -9.45 -6.84
CA SER A 455 3.13 -9.50 -8.20
C SER A 455 3.80 -8.18 -8.62
N SER A 456 5.07 -8.23 -9.01
CA SER A 456 5.90 -7.08 -9.36
C SER A 456 5.34 -6.24 -10.51
N ASP A 457 4.62 -6.87 -11.45
CA ASP A 457 3.88 -6.22 -12.54
C ASP A 457 2.82 -5.20 -12.09
N PHE A 458 2.44 -5.24 -10.81
CA PHE A 458 1.37 -4.43 -10.24
C PHE A 458 1.76 -3.77 -8.92
N TYR A 459 2.37 -4.49 -7.99
CA TYR A 459 2.45 -4.12 -6.56
C TYR A 459 3.85 -3.77 -6.05
N TYR A 460 4.89 -3.81 -6.89
CA TYR A 460 6.21 -3.30 -6.53
C TYR A 460 6.27 -1.78 -6.69
N LEU A 461 6.59 -1.07 -5.61
CA LEU A 461 6.55 0.39 -5.52
C LEU A 461 7.90 1.03 -5.87
N ASP A 462 8.98 0.26 -5.81
CA ASP A 462 10.37 0.62 -6.13
C ASP A 462 10.61 0.78 -7.64
N CYS A 463 9.87 0.07 -8.49
CA CYS A 463 10.07 0.05 -9.94
C CYS A 463 10.04 1.43 -10.61
N GLY A 464 10.81 1.56 -11.71
CA GLY A 464 10.76 2.73 -12.60
C GLY A 464 11.70 3.88 -12.20
N HIS A 465 12.67 3.65 -11.34
CA HIS A 465 13.65 4.64 -10.88
C HIS A 465 15.07 4.38 -11.39
N GLY A 466 15.18 3.65 -12.50
CA GLY A 466 16.44 3.19 -13.06
C GLY A 466 17.14 2.13 -12.22
N GLY A 467 18.30 1.67 -12.68
CA GLY A 467 19.14 0.71 -11.96
C GLY A 467 20.07 1.41 -10.97
N PHE A 468 20.27 0.80 -9.80
CA PHE A 468 21.13 1.33 -8.74
C PHE A 468 22.58 0.84 -8.81
N VAL A 469 22.87 -0.14 -9.67
CA VAL A 469 24.22 -0.68 -9.84
C VAL A 469 25.15 0.39 -10.44
N GLY A 470 26.29 0.62 -9.79
CA GLY A 470 27.28 1.61 -10.22
C GLY A 470 28.10 1.17 -11.44
N ASN A 471 28.76 2.13 -12.10
CA ASN A 471 29.64 1.93 -13.26
C ASN A 471 28.97 1.16 -14.42
N ASP A 472 27.79 1.64 -14.83
CA ASP A 472 26.96 0.98 -15.83
C ASP A 472 26.98 1.74 -17.17
N SER A 473 27.73 1.23 -18.13
CA SER A 473 27.89 1.85 -19.46
C SER A 473 26.64 1.74 -20.34
N ARG A 474 25.59 1.02 -19.90
CA ARG A 474 24.32 0.99 -20.62
C ARG A 474 23.69 2.38 -20.75
N TYR A 475 23.98 3.29 -19.81
CA TYR A 475 23.51 4.68 -19.84
C TYR A 475 24.27 5.60 -20.80
N ASP A 476 25.42 5.20 -21.35
CA ASP A 476 26.31 6.06 -22.15
C ASP A 476 25.85 6.27 -23.61
N LYS A 477 24.56 6.06 -23.91
CA LYS A 477 23.98 6.16 -25.26
C LYS A 477 23.34 7.53 -25.50
N GLN A 478 24.07 8.43 -26.17
CA GLN A 478 23.59 9.80 -26.44
C GLN A 478 22.60 9.94 -27.62
N ASN A 479 22.64 9.02 -28.58
CA ASN A 479 21.94 9.17 -29.86
C ASN A 479 20.83 8.12 -30.10
N GLY A 480 20.39 7.45 -29.03
CA GLY A 480 19.45 6.31 -29.11
C GLY A 480 20.10 4.98 -28.74
N ASP A 481 19.26 4.00 -28.39
CA ASP A 481 19.69 2.64 -28.10
C ASP A 481 19.96 1.83 -29.38
N ASP A 482 20.68 0.73 -29.23
CA ASP A 482 20.90 -0.22 -30.32
C ASP A 482 19.56 -0.84 -30.75
N SER A 483 19.37 -1.00 -32.07
CA SER A 483 18.11 -1.48 -32.64
C SER A 483 17.70 -2.83 -32.05
N GLY A 484 16.48 -2.90 -31.48
CA GLY A 484 15.93 -4.13 -30.89
C GLY A 484 16.30 -4.38 -29.42
N SER A 485 16.98 -3.46 -28.75
CA SER A 485 17.28 -3.56 -27.31
C SER A 485 17.08 -2.20 -26.62
N PRO A 486 15.82 -1.74 -26.45
CA PRO A 486 15.53 -0.47 -25.80
C PRO A 486 15.93 -0.53 -24.33
N PHE A 487 16.69 0.46 -23.87
CA PHE A 487 17.17 0.62 -22.49
C PHE A 487 16.96 2.06 -22.01
N ASN A 488 17.53 3.05 -22.67
CA ASN A 488 17.41 4.48 -22.32
C ASN A 488 16.23 5.18 -23.00
N TYR A 489 15.81 4.71 -24.18
CA TYR A 489 14.79 5.35 -25.02
C TYR A 489 13.63 4.39 -25.31
N ASN A 490 12.48 4.95 -25.71
CA ASN A 490 11.35 4.22 -26.32
C ASN A 490 10.93 2.92 -25.58
N ASN A 491 10.35 3.06 -24.40
CA ASN A 491 9.90 1.96 -23.52
C ASN A 491 11.03 1.07 -22.95
N GLY A 492 12.28 1.51 -23.00
CA GLY A 492 13.37 0.88 -22.26
C GLY A 492 13.11 0.90 -20.75
N ASN A 493 13.67 -0.07 -20.03
CA ASN A 493 13.47 -0.22 -18.59
C ASN A 493 14.33 0.73 -17.74
N GLY A 494 15.29 1.42 -18.36
CA GLY A 494 16.22 2.34 -17.72
C GLY A 494 17.08 1.69 -16.63
N GLY A 495 17.25 0.37 -16.62
CA GLY A 495 17.99 -0.36 -15.60
C GLY A 495 17.19 -0.83 -14.39
N SER A 496 15.94 -0.37 -14.20
CA SER A 496 15.04 -0.95 -13.18
C SER A 496 14.43 -2.23 -13.73
N TRP A 497 14.71 -3.37 -13.10
CA TRP A 497 14.36 -4.69 -13.61
C TRP A 497 12.84 -4.88 -13.77
N CYS A 498 12.06 -4.31 -12.84
CA CYS A 498 10.60 -4.39 -12.83
C CYS A 498 9.92 -3.15 -13.42
N SER A 499 10.62 -2.29 -14.16
CA SER A 499 10.01 -1.15 -14.88
C SER A 499 8.79 -1.56 -15.72
N PRO A 500 7.83 -0.66 -15.97
CA PRO A 500 7.84 0.77 -15.61
C PRO A 500 7.35 1.02 -14.17
N PHE A 501 7.37 2.28 -13.73
CA PHE A 501 6.71 2.74 -12.50
C PHE A 501 5.25 2.30 -12.45
N LYS A 502 4.83 1.71 -11.32
CA LYS A 502 3.44 1.28 -11.12
C LYS A 502 2.62 2.45 -10.65
N THR A 503 1.75 2.98 -11.51
CA THR A 503 0.83 4.06 -11.15
C THR A 503 -0.27 3.56 -10.22
N TRP A 504 -0.97 4.48 -9.54
CA TRP A 504 -2.12 4.12 -8.72
C TRP A 504 -3.20 3.42 -9.55
N GLN A 505 -3.39 3.80 -10.83
CA GLN A 505 -4.33 3.11 -11.72
C GLN A 505 -3.92 1.66 -11.97
N ARG A 506 -2.63 1.41 -12.22
CA ARG A 506 -2.12 0.04 -12.44
C ARG A 506 -2.40 -0.85 -11.22
N ILE A 507 -2.16 -0.32 -10.03
CA ILE A 507 -2.43 -0.99 -8.75
C ILE A 507 -3.93 -1.22 -8.57
N TYR A 508 -4.75 -0.17 -8.74
CA TYR A 508 -6.21 -0.22 -8.55
C TYR A 508 -6.90 -1.19 -9.51
N ASP A 509 -6.36 -1.33 -10.73
CA ASP A 509 -6.94 -2.17 -11.76
C ASP A 509 -6.58 -3.65 -11.63
N TYR A 510 -5.69 -4.01 -10.71
CA TYR A 510 -5.31 -5.40 -10.51
C TYR A 510 -6.45 -6.17 -9.82
N ASP A 511 -6.87 -7.26 -10.46
CA ASP A 511 -7.78 -8.25 -9.88
C ASP A 511 -6.94 -9.45 -9.46
N ILE A 512 -6.63 -9.54 -8.16
CA ILE A 512 -5.75 -10.58 -7.60
C ILE A 512 -6.35 -12.00 -7.68
N THR A 513 -7.61 -12.11 -8.13
CA THR A 513 -8.30 -13.39 -8.36
C THR A 513 -8.54 -13.67 -9.85
N HIS A 514 -7.94 -12.87 -10.73
CA HIS A 514 -8.10 -13.05 -12.18
C HIS A 514 -7.65 -14.44 -12.64
N GLY A 515 -8.54 -15.13 -13.38
CA GLY A 515 -8.25 -16.46 -13.93
C GLY A 515 -8.36 -17.60 -12.91
N LEU A 516 -8.77 -17.33 -11.67
CA LEU A 516 -9.01 -18.33 -10.65
C LEU A 516 -10.46 -18.83 -10.69
N THR A 517 -10.67 -20.10 -10.33
CA THR A 517 -12.00 -20.63 -9.98
C THR A 517 -12.42 -20.14 -8.61
N GLU A 518 -13.71 -20.26 -8.26
CA GLU A 518 -14.20 -19.85 -6.93
C GLU A 518 -13.50 -20.56 -5.76
N ASN A 519 -13.10 -21.83 -5.94
CA ASN A 519 -12.39 -22.57 -4.89
C ASN A 519 -10.93 -22.15 -4.75
N GLU A 520 -10.27 -21.84 -5.87
CA GLU A 520 -8.91 -21.30 -5.87
C GLU A 520 -8.86 -19.88 -5.30
N ALA A 521 -9.85 -19.04 -5.63
CA ALA A 521 -9.94 -17.68 -5.11
C ALA A 521 -10.05 -17.65 -3.57
N LYS A 522 -10.63 -18.68 -2.93
CA LYS A 522 -10.67 -18.81 -1.46
C LYS A 522 -9.31 -19.06 -0.81
N LEU A 523 -8.32 -19.52 -1.59
CA LEU A 523 -6.94 -19.71 -1.10
C LEU A 523 -6.12 -18.41 -1.15
N VAL A 524 -6.62 -17.37 -1.83
CA VAL A 524 -5.98 -16.05 -1.84
C VAL A 524 -6.37 -15.29 -0.57
N LEU A 525 -5.41 -15.07 0.32
CA LEU A 525 -5.64 -14.40 1.61
C LEU A 525 -5.78 -12.88 1.46
N GLY A 526 -5.21 -12.35 0.38
CA GLY A 526 -5.19 -10.94 0.01
C GLY A 526 -3.89 -10.58 -0.68
N GLY A 527 -3.36 -9.39 -0.43
CA GLY A 527 -2.15 -8.91 -1.11
C GLY A 527 -1.41 -7.81 -0.37
N GLU A 528 -0.18 -7.57 -0.83
CA GLU A 528 0.70 -6.55 -0.29
C GLU A 528 1.39 -5.79 -1.40
N VAL A 529 1.47 -4.47 -1.26
CA VAL A 529 2.44 -3.67 -2.01
C VAL A 529 3.81 -3.77 -1.35
N ALA A 530 4.87 -3.86 -2.14
CA ALA A 530 6.23 -3.97 -1.65
C ALA A 530 7.03 -2.72 -1.98
N LEU A 531 7.66 -2.13 -0.97
CA LEU A 531 8.70 -1.12 -1.16
C LEU A 531 10.04 -1.74 -0.77
N TRP A 532 10.75 -2.23 -1.79
CA TRP A 532 12.18 -2.53 -1.71
C TRP A 532 12.98 -1.23 -1.69
N SER A 533 14.12 -1.26 -0.98
CA SER A 533 14.76 -0.02 -0.51
C SER A 533 16.18 0.18 -1.05
N GLU A 534 16.56 -0.43 -2.17
CA GLU A 534 17.84 -0.17 -2.84
C GLU A 534 17.98 1.31 -3.23
N GLN A 535 16.85 1.95 -3.56
CA GLN A 535 16.76 3.39 -3.91
C GLN A 535 15.64 4.11 -3.15
N ALA A 536 15.31 3.63 -1.95
CA ALA A 536 14.38 4.30 -1.06
C ALA A 536 14.97 4.41 0.35
N ASP A 537 14.69 5.54 1.00
CA ASP A 537 15.10 5.84 2.37
C ASP A 537 14.01 6.74 3.00
N PRO A 538 14.19 7.26 4.23
CA PRO A 538 13.20 8.13 4.87
C PRO A 538 12.81 9.37 4.04
N SER A 539 13.68 9.86 3.16
CA SER A 539 13.43 11.08 2.37
C SER A 539 12.39 10.88 1.27
N VAL A 540 12.23 9.65 0.78
CA VAL A 540 11.30 9.31 -0.31
C VAL A 540 10.20 8.34 0.09
N LEU A 541 10.25 7.75 1.28
CA LEU A 541 9.31 6.77 1.82
C LEU A 541 7.86 7.09 1.44
N ASP A 542 7.44 8.30 1.76
CA ASP A 542 6.04 8.69 1.74
C ASP A 542 5.53 8.84 0.32
N ALA A 543 6.35 9.45 -0.53
CA ALA A 543 6.05 9.63 -1.95
C ALA A 543 6.11 8.30 -2.71
N ARG A 544 6.87 7.31 -2.21
CA ARG A 544 6.88 5.96 -2.77
C ARG A 544 5.62 5.20 -2.39
N ILE A 545 5.20 5.21 -1.14
CA ILE A 545 4.05 4.42 -0.69
C ILE A 545 2.73 5.09 -1.05
N TRP A 546 2.58 6.38 -0.77
CA TRP A 546 1.29 7.07 -0.83
C TRP A 546 1.21 8.00 -2.06
N PRO A 547 0.07 8.05 -2.77
CA PRO A 547 -1.21 7.38 -2.50
C PRO A 547 -1.37 6.02 -3.20
N ARG A 548 -0.27 5.39 -3.64
CA ARG A 548 -0.31 4.12 -4.40
C ARG A 548 -0.83 2.95 -3.57
N ALA A 549 -0.39 2.82 -2.32
CA ALA A 549 -0.90 1.83 -1.39
C ALA A 549 -2.39 2.04 -1.04
N SER A 550 -2.87 3.29 -1.03
CA SER A 550 -4.29 3.62 -0.87
C SER A 550 -5.15 2.99 -1.96
N ALA A 551 -4.65 2.96 -3.20
CA ALA A 551 -5.33 2.30 -4.31
C ALA A 551 -5.54 0.81 -4.04
N MET A 552 -4.49 0.08 -3.63
CA MET A 552 -4.61 -1.33 -3.24
C MET A 552 -5.59 -1.50 -2.08
N ALA A 553 -5.50 -0.63 -1.07
CA ALA A 553 -6.34 -0.70 0.12
C ALA A 553 -7.83 -0.74 -0.22
N GLU A 554 -8.30 0.10 -1.15
CA GLU A 554 -9.70 0.04 -1.60
C GLU A 554 -10.03 -1.23 -2.39
N THR A 555 -9.14 -1.66 -3.28
CA THR A 555 -9.38 -2.90 -4.05
C THR A 555 -9.54 -4.13 -3.16
N LEU A 556 -8.78 -4.21 -2.06
CA LEU A 556 -8.84 -5.33 -1.13
C LEU A 556 -9.91 -5.16 -0.05
N TRP A 557 -10.41 -3.94 0.14
CA TRP A 557 -11.50 -3.63 1.07
C TRP A 557 -12.88 -3.82 0.43
N SER A 558 -13.18 -3.09 -0.65
CA SER A 558 -14.51 -3.08 -1.29
C SER A 558 -14.49 -3.33 -2.80
N GLY A 559 -13.33 -3.71 -3.34
CA GLY A 559 -13.17 -4.09 -4.74
C GLY A 559 -12.97 -2.90 -5.67
N ASN A 560 -12.68 -3.19 -6.94
CA ASN A 560 -12.51 -2.18 -8.00
C ASN A 560 -13.67 -2.14 -8.99
N ARG A 561 -14.80 -2.79 -8.67
CA ARG A 561 -15.99 -2.86 -9.53
C ARG A 561 -17.21 -2.18 -8.91
N ASP A 562 -18.06 -1.62 -9.76
CA ASP A 562 -19.37 -1.10 -9.38
C ASP A 562 -20.44 -2.22 -9.32
N GLU A 563 -21.68 -1.85 -8.98
CA GLU A 563 -22.83 -2.77 -8.90
C GLU A 563 -23.14 -3.49 -10.22
N THR A 564 -22.67 -2.95 -11.35
CA THR A 564 -22.81 -3.55 -12.68
C THR A 564 -21.62 -4.44 -13.08
N GLY A 565 -20.62 -4.56 -12.20
CA GLY A 565 -19.39 -5.32 -12.45
C GLY A 565 -18.35 -4.58 -13.28
N LYS A 566 -18.55 -3.29 -13.62
CA LYS A 566 -17.58 -2.50 -14.38
C LYS A 566 -16.51 -1.92 -13.46
N LYS A 567 -15.28 -1.80 -13.97
CA LYS A 567 -14.19 -1.16 -13.24
C LYS A 567 -14.55 0.31 -12.92
N ARG A 568 -14.35 0.72 -11.67
CA ARG A 568 -14.76 2.03 -11.15
C ARG A 568 -13.61 3.01 -10.90
N TYR A 569 -12.45 2.83 -11.55
CA TYR A 569 -11.28 3.72 -11.37
C TYR A 569 -11.58 5.20 -11.68
N ALA A 570 -12.50 5.48 -12.63
CA ALA A 570 -12.91 6.83 -12.97
C ALA A 570 -13.61 7.52 -11.77
N GLU A 571 -14.48 6.79 -11.06
CA GLU A 571 -15.11 7.28 -9.83
C GLU A 571 -14.07 7.42 -8.69
N ALA A 572 -13.18 6.45 -8.56
CA ALA A 572 -12.13 6.45 -7.54
C ALA A 572 -11.15 7.62 -7.68
N THR A 573 -10.92 8.13 -8.90
CA THR A 573 -10.02 9.29 -9.14
C THR A 573 -10.35 10.48 -8.26
N ASN A 574 -11.64 10.86 -8.19
CA ASN A 574 -12.05 12.03 -7.39
C ASN A 574 -11.84 11.79 -5.90
N ARG A 575 -12.25 10.60 -5.41
CA ARG A 575 -12.13 10.25 -3.99
C ARG A 575 -10.67 10.12 -3.56
N LEU A 576 -9.81 9.56 -4.40
CA LEU A 576 -8.38 9.40 -4.12
C LEU A 576 -7.65 10.75 -4.09
N ASN A 577 -8.00 11.67 -5.00
CA ASN A 577 -7.43 13.02 -4.97
C ASN A 577 -7.86 13.78 -3.71
N GLU A 578 -9.13 13.66 -3.32
CA GLU A 578 -9.64 14.25 -2.08
C GLU A 578 -8.94 13.68 -0.85
N TRP A 579 -8.86 12.34 -0.79
CA TRP A 579 -8.16 11.62 0.25
C TRP A 579 -6.69 12.03 0.33
N ARG A 580 -6.00 12.17 -0.81
CA ARG A 580 -4.61 12.62 -0.84
C ARG A 580 -4.45 14.00 -0.20
N ASP A 581 -5.34 14.95 -0.53
CA ASP A 581 -5.28 16.30 0.01
C ASP A 581 -5.58 16.30 1.52
N GLU A 582 -6.60 15.57 1.97
CA GLU A 582 -6.95 15.39 3.38
C GLU A 582 -5.79 14.73 4.17
N PHE A 583 -5.22 13.68 3.61
CA PHE A 583 -4.13 12.89 4.18
C PHE A 583 -2.82 13.70 4.31
N LEU A 584 -2.48 14.52 3.30
CA LEU A 584 -1.26 15.34 3.27
C LEU A 584 -1.38 16.66 4.04
N VAL A 585 -2.58 17.25 4.16
CA VAL A 585 -2.76 18.62 4.69
C VAL A 585 -3.33 18.65 6.11
N ALA A 586 -4.14 17.66 6.52
CA ALA A 586 -4.97 17.80 7.72
C ALA A 586 -4.73 16.76 8.82
N LYS A 587 -4.41 15.51 8.48
CA LYS A 587 -4.61 14.39 9.43
C LYS A 587 -3.38 13.75 10.05
N TYR A 588 -2.26 13.68 9.33
CA TYR A 588 -1.11 12.86 9.76
C TYR A 588 0.23 13.58 9.79
N ASP A 589 0.24 14.93 9.72
CA ASP A 589 1.44 15.78 9.69
C ASP A 589 2.58 15.16 8.89
N TYR A 590 2.22 14.58 7.74
CA TYR A 590 3.21 14.19 6.75
C TYR A 590 3.87 15.50 6.35
N PRO A 591 5.20 15.63 6.44
CA PRO A 591 5.86 16.73 5.76
C PRO A 591 5.52 16.54 4.30
N SER A 592 4.48 17.25 3.84
CA SER A 592 4.37 17.57 2.43
C SER A 592 5.77 18.04 2.07
N GLY A 593 6.34 17.48 1.01
CA GLY A 593 7.40 18.17 0.30
C GLY A 593 6.84 19.51 -0.17
N LYS A 594 6.65 20.47 0.75
CA LYS A 594 7.26 21.75 0.56
C LYS A 594 8.70 21.38 0.27
N ALA A 595 9.05 21.36 -1.01
CA ALA A 595 10.40 21.66 -1.36
C ALA A 595 10.72 22.90 -0.54
N HIS A 596 11.45 22.71 0.56
CA HIS A 596 12.39 23.72 0.95
C HIS A 596 13.26 23.82 -0.30
N LEU A 597 12.94 24.80 -1.15
CA LEU A 597 14.00 25.44 -1.90
C LEU A 597 15.04 25.67 -0.83
N ASP A 598 16.14 24.94 -0.93
CA ASP A 598 17.32 25.23 -0.14
C ASP A 598 17.42 26.75 -0.10
N GLU A 599 17.58 27.32 1.09
CA GLU A 599 18.14 28.65 1.18
C GLU A 599 19.53 28.53 0.55
N ILE A 600 19.58 28.66 -0.78
CA ILE A 600 20.80 28.89 -1.51
C ILE A 600 21.28 30.21 -0.92
N GLN A 601 22.24 30.13 -0.02
CA GLN A 601 23.17 31.22 0.21
C GLN A 601 23.90 31.43 -1.11
N GLU A 602 23.25 32.13 -2.03
CA GLU A 602 23.88 32.60 -3.26
C GLU A 602 24.85 33.69 -2.82
N GLU A 603 26.11 33.30 -2.65
CA GLU A 603 27.23 34.24 -2.66
C GLU A 603 27.06 35.15 -3.87
N SER A 604 27.01 36.46 -3.58
CA SER A 604 26.77 37.52 -4.55
C SER A 604 27.91 37.61 -5.57
N GLY A 605 27.81 36.83 -6.64
CA GLY A 605 28.48 37.08 -7.91
C GLY A 605 27.65 38.02 -8.78
N SER A 606 28.32 38.99 -9.43
CA SER A 606 27.72 40.02 -10.29
C SER A 606 26.83 39.44 -11.41
N LYS A 607 25.52 39.29 -11.16
CA LYS A 607 24.49 39.13 -12.19
C LYS A 607 24.03 40.53 -12.63
N SER A 608 24.28 40.87 -13.89
CA SER A 608 23.73 42.06 -14.55
C SER A 608 22.21 41.99 -14.57
N ALA A 609 21.56 42.80 -13.72
CA ALA A 609 20.11 42.91 -13.68
C ALA A 609 19.55 43.48 -15.00
N LEU A 610 18.41 42.94 -15.44
CA LEU A 610 17.57 43.55 -16.46
C LEU A 610 17.13 44.94 -15.98
N ASN A 611 17.21 45.92 -16.87
CA ASN A 611 16.90 47.31 -16.60
C ASN A 611 15.40 47.46 -16.19
N PRO A 612 15.08 47.90 -14.95
CA PRO A 612 13.72 47.89 -14.40
C PRO A 612 12.72 48.81 -15.10
N ASP A 613 13.16 49.62 -16.06
CA ASP A 613 12.32 50.58 -16.80
C ASP A 613 11.81 50.07 -18.16
N LYS A 614 11.97 48.77 -18.49
CA LYS A 614 11.49 48.19 -19.76
C LYS A 614 10.26 47.30 -19.58
N TRP A 615 9.11 47.80 -20.01
CA TRP A 615 7.87 47.03 -20.16
C TRP A 615 7.89 46.26 -21.49
N ILE A 616 7.68 44.94 -21.45
CA ILE A 616 7.55 44.10 -22.65
C ILE A 616 6.07 43.76 -22.84
N LYS A 617 5.55 44.07 -24.02
CA LYS A 617 4.15 43.81 -24.37
C LYS A 617 3.99 42.37 -24.79
N PHE A 618 3.09 41.64 -24.14
CA PHE A 618 2.70 40.28 -24.48
C PHE A 618 1.32 40.28 -25.15
N GLU A 619 1.14 39.46 -26.17
CA GLU A 619 -0.18 39.21 -26.77
C GLU A 619 -0.73 37.87 -26.29
N LEU A 620 -1.91 37.88 -25.67
CA LEU A 620 -2.62 36.66 -25.32
C LEU A 620 -3.10 35.94 -26.58
N GLN A 621 -2.64 34.72 -26.77
CA GLN A 621 -2.94 33.87 -27.93
C GLN A 621 -4.06 32.89 -27.63
N ASP A 622 -4.06 32.28 -26.43
CA ASP A 622 -5.04 31.23 -26.10
C ASP A 622 -5.30 31.16 -24.58
N THR A 623 -6.47 30.66 -24.21
CA THR A 623 -6.84 30.41 -22.81
C THR A 623 -7.49 29.05 -22.66
N ALA A 624 -7.00 28.23 -21.73
CA ALA A 624 -7.62 26.95 -21.40
C ALA A 624 -8.02 26.93 -19.93
N ARG A 625 -9.24 26.50 -19.62
CA ARG A 625 -9.68 26.31 -18.22
C ARG A 625 -9.18 24.95 -17.74
N VAL A 626 -8.27 24.96 -16.78
CA VAL A 626 -7.67 23.74 -16.22
C VAL A 626 -8.57 23.15 -15.13
N ASN A 627 -9.18 24.01 -14.30
CA ASN A 627 -10.22 23.64 -13.35
C ASN A 627 -11.11 24.84 -12.97
N HIS A 628 -11.96 24.70 -11.96
CA HIS A 628 -12.90 25.74 -11.56
C HIS A 628 -12.24 27.07 -11.18
N ASN A 629 -10.98 27.05 -10.71
CA ASN A 629 -10.23 28.20 -10.21
C ASN A 629 -8.90 28.49 -10.93
N SER A 630 -8.60 27.81 -12.05
CA SER A 630 -7.33 28.00 -12.76
C SER A 630 -7.52 28.04 -14.27
N HIS A 631 -6.92 29.05 -14.88
CA HIS A 631 -6.84 29.25 -16.31
C HIS A 631 -5.38 29.23 -16.74
N LEU A 632 -5.09 28.47 -17.78
CA LEU A 632 -3.84 28.50 -18.50
C LEU A 632 -3.93 29.63 -19.54
N PHE A 633 -2.94 30.50 -19.58
CA PHE A 633 -2.86 31.58 -20.56
C PHE A 633 -1.61 31.37 -21.41
N ARG A 634 -1.79 31.30 -22.74
CA ARG A 634 -0.69 31.22 -23.69
C ARG A 634 -0.45 32.60 -24.27
N PHE A 635 0.76 33.12 -24.12
CA PHE A 635 1.15 34.42 -24.67
C PHE A 635 2.20 34.27 -25.78
N SER A 636 2.26 35.23 -26.68
CA SER A 636 3.36 35.45 -27.62
C SER A 636 4.00 36.82 -27.41
N PHE A 637 5.26 36.97 -27.78
CA PHE A 637 5.98 38.25 -27.77
C PHE A 637 6.84 38.38 -29.02
N ASP A 638 7.31 39.61 -29.32
CA ASP A 638 8.18 39.88 -30.46
C ASP A 638 9.57 39.22 -30.26
N PRO A 639 9.95 38.24 -31.10
CA PRO A 639 11.19 37.49 -30.95
C PRO A 639 12.47 38.32 -31.20
N SER A 640 12.37 39.54 -31.75
CA SER A 640 13.52 40.46 -31.87
C SER A 640 13.94 41.07 -30.53
N THR A 641 13.11 40.91 -29.49
CA THR A 641 13.40 41.34 -28.12
C THR A 641 14.42 40.36 -27.51
N LYS A 642 15.71 40.75 -27.45
CA LYS A 642 16.77 39.94 -26.83
C LYS A 642 16.54 39.80 -25.31
N LEU A 643 15.76 38.79 -24.94
CA LEU A 643 15.60 38.33 -23.56
C LEU A 643 16.80 37.46 -23.20
N GLY A 644 17.61 37.89 -22.23
CA GLY A 644 18.71 37.08 -21.72
C GLY A 644 18.16 35.87 -20.96
N PHE A 645 18.51 34.68 -21.45
CA PHE A 645 18.20 33.34 -20.92
C PHE A 645 16.74 32.83 -21.04
N ASP A 646 16.67 31.52 -21.24
CA ASP A 646 15.55 30.65 -21.62
C ASP A 646 14.23 30.91 -20.87
N VAL A 647 13.30 31.59 -21.53
CA VAL A 647 11.90 31.66 -21.08
C VAL A 647 11.19 30.38 -21.54
N ALA A 648 11.22 29.34 -20.69
CA ALA A 648 10.39 28.16 -20.87
C ALA A 648 8.90 28.52 -20.70
N SER A 649 8.12 28.20 -21.72
CA SER A 649 6.69 28.45 -21.82
C SER A 649 5.87 27.69 -20.75
N CYS A 650 5.35 28.41 -19.75
CA CYS A 650 4.00 28.31 -19.15
C CYS A 650 3.99 29.11 -17.83
N ILE A 651 3.24 30.21 -17.78
CA ILE A 651 3.06 30.99 -16.54
C ILE A 651 1.60 30.85 -16.08
N LEU A 652 1.42 30.32 -14.87
CA LEU A 652 0.15 30.37 -14.14
C LEU A 652 0.07 31.70 -13.40
N THR A 653 -0.78 32.63 -13.85
CA THR A 653 -1.06 33.87 -13.10
C THR A 653 -2.47 33.84 -12.52
N ARG A 654 -2.62 34.37 -11.30
CA ARG A 654 -3.93 34.62 -10.67
C ARG A 654 -4.36 36.06 -11.00
N ALA A 655 -5.27 36.17 -11.97
CA ALA A 655 -6.13 37.31 -12.31
C ALA A 655 -5.54 38.48 -13.15
N PRO A 656 -6.37 39.08 -14.04
CA PRO A 656 -6.03 40.30 -14.81
C PRO A 656 -6.00 41.56 -13.95
N VAL A 657 -5.22 42.57 -14.37
CA VAL A 657 -5.01 43.84 -13.65
C VAL A 657 -5.81 45.02 -14.21
N GLY A 658 -6.44 44.87 -15.37
CA GLY A 658 -7.29 45.92 -15.95
C GLY A 658 -7.72 45.63 -17.39
N LEU A 659 -8.27 46.64 -18.06
CA LEU A 659 -8.46 46.69 -19.52
C LEU A 659 -7.55 47.81 -20.07
N ASP A 660 -6.92 47.60 -21.21
CA ASP A 660 -6.15 48.62 -21.92
C ASP A 660 -7.07 49.68 -22.56
N ASP A 661 -6.47 50.73 -23.13
CA ASP A 661 -7.18 51.85 -23.76
C ASP A 661 -8.10 51.45 -24.93
N ASN A 662 -8.01 50.19 -25.40
CA ASN A 662 -8.88 49.62 -26.44
C ASN A 662 -9.91 48.62 -25.88
N GLY A 663 -10.03 48.51 -24.56
CA GLY A 663 -10.98 47.61 -23.88
C GLY A 663 -10.54 46.15 -23.81
N LYS A 664 -9.25 45.84 -24.04
CA LYS A 664 -8.72 44.47 -24.01
C LYS A 664 -8.05 44.18 -22.67
N THR A 665 -8.28 42.99 -22.11
CA THR A 665 -7.79 42.62 -20.77
C THR A 665 -6.26 42.65 -20.66
N GLU A 666 -5.76 43.41 -19.70
CA GLU A 666 -4.35 43.66 -19.45
C GLU A 666 -3.83 42.76 -18.31
N TYR A 667 -2.66 42.16 -18.51
CA TYR A 667 -1.97 41.31 -17.54
C TYR A 667 -0.56 41.87 -17.35
N VAL A 668 -0.14 42.09 -16.10
CA VAL A 668 1.20 42.59 -15.76
C VAL A 668 2.02 41.44 -15.19
N LEU A 669 3.22 41.25 -15.74
CA LEU A 669 4.25 40.38 -15.19
C LEU A 669 5.30 41.27 -14.53
N ARG A 670 5.48 41.14 -13.22
CA ARG A 670 6.66 41.69 -12.53
C ARG A 670 7.75 40.62 -12.63
N SER A 671 8.90 40.96 -13.22
CA SER A 671 10.08 40.08 -13.16
C SER A 671 10.56 39.93 -11.74
#